data_AF-A0AA97EAN1-F1
#
_entry.id   AF-A0AA97EAN1-F1
#
_cell.length_a   1.000
_cell.length_b   1.000
_cell.length_c   1.000
_cell.angle_alpha   90.00
_cell.angle_beta   90.00
_cell.angle_gamma   90.00
#
_symmetry.space_group_name_H-M   'P 1'
#
loop_
_entity.id
_entity.type
_entity.pdbx_description
1 polymer ?
#
loop_
_entity_poly.entity_id
_entity_poly.type
_entity_poly.pdbx_seq_one_letter_code
_entity_poly.pdbx_strand_id
1 'polypeptide(L)'
;MPFTIPRPKHGRSKHRWRGIALGLMALLLVLIGSGAAIANVSNYELAQAQPFNRVETYPVQPLPTAPTLRPNGQWMGRLILPSVADYAADPGDWAWFEVWHGDPALVGQRVKLTWQPTAIAQAYVETVTTDIAFSAQAEQFLARGNVVPERLNGRQQVGPLQSLAGARPRDDVIVRLVDAELTVQAGQPVVHTRLEPVQITGREYGLVKIIGPDTTVSAPRPTVCPGPAPCPPEFFQVQFYDRAAQDFTGPIGTVRIPQQPAVNGDRFFSNLRDLEHSPAGRAGWYIYGSRDAEGMFTVQALKPRALLQLVPDQVVIGRTPGLKYIDRQNWRHTPQRQGTLQRVLVSPNGGSPEAARAQWQEGDYALVIHLFGGIGGENSEFIPLGTVTGHFAYGLARVVREPIADELQFEIQYQQIYAHSSPAVLSGTHDWGSYTGDMQRGWLGIRPISDVVVKLDSLTTPLQLGETRISLFEELLIQTQVIAARYRTGDGTGVAGVTPATSCVQDSNQALFIAMQQVRRRIEEHPEVVRWVIDNIKSPEAQRALQFVALANDLEQLLVPYGVIRADWQNNAESLAGVVPRGAFTSNNGLFAGVLSWQTMMPRWAHDAVARVFLRHGAELWFLRTNMVGGNDPRIEPVPPTTLMGGIPLVGRAVQRFADAFSTPFRLTTPLLVLLALGLYGAIAIPYGLKTGFLTRQLALVPPLPLALSALRVFVIPALLEEIGFRVMVLPHPSEGVAGGRWLLWAIVSLVLFLLYHLLLGKTTYTAAWPTLSDRRFLTLAGWLGLTLTAVYWLTGSLWPIVLIHWAVVMIWIYTLGGQERLPRKNRLIAIANQVGTRPSLRRRQKPTSP
;
A
#
# COMPACT_ATOMS: atom_id res chain seq x y z
N MET A 1 -62.87 -23.14 41.48
CA MET A 1 -62.43 -21.73 41.69
C MET A 1 -61.26 -21.43 40.75
N PRO A 2 -61.12 -20.19 40.27
CA PRO A 2 -61.11 -19.95 38.83
C PRO A 2 -59.82 -19.32 38.27
N PHE A 3 -59.81 -19.20 36.94
CA PHE A 3 -59.03 -18.32 36.06
C PHE A 3 -57.60 -18.70 35.63
N THR A 4 -57.58 -19.38 34.48
CA THR A 4 -56.61 -19.27 33.39
C THR A 4 -56.44 -17.83 32.88
N ILE A 5 -55.17 -17.39 32.72
CA ILE A 5 -54.74 -16.31 31.80
C ILE A 5 -53.47 -16.79 31.06
N PRO A 6 -53.42 -16.73 29.71
CA PRO A 6 -52.26 -17.13 28.92
C PRO A 6 -51.24 -15.98 28.77
N ARG A 7 -49.94 -16.29 28.93
CA ARG A 7 -48.84 -15.38 28.53
C ARG A 7 -48.61 -15.44 27.02
N PRO A 8 -48.44 -14.29 26.32
CA PRO A 8 -48.18 -14.29 24.89
C PRO A 8 -46.74 -14.68 24.56
N LYS A 9 -46.60 -15.47 23.49
CA LYS A 9 -45.34 -15.84 22.84
C LYS A 9 -44.55 -14.58 22.44
N HIS A 10 -43.41 -14.33 23.08
CA HIS A 10 -42.41 -13.42 22.52
C HIS A 10 -41.65 -14.09 21.39
N GLY A 11 -41.77 -13.52 20.20
CA GLY A 11 -41.06 -13.91 18.99
C GLY A 11 -39.55 -13.83 19.16
N ARG A 12 -38.94 -14.96 19.52
CA ARG A 12 -37.52 -15.25 19.33
C ARG A 12 -37.21 -15.33 17.84
N SER A 13 -37.01 -14.19 17.19
CA SER A 13 -36.51 -14.19 15.80
C SER A 13 -35.49 -13.08 15.54
N LYS A 14 -35.60 -11.90 16.16
CA LYS A 14 -34.72 -10.76 15.80
C LYS A 14 -33.33 -10.74 16.46
N HIS A 15 -33.11 -11.46 17.56
CA HIS A 15 -31.79 -11.50 18.22
C HIS A 15 -30.86 -12.61 17.70
N ARG A 16 -31.41 -13.66 17.08
CA ARG A 16 -30.61 -14.75 16.49
C ARG A 16 -29.81 -14.27 15.27
N TRP A 17 -30.39 -13.41 14.42
CA TRP A 17 -29.71 -12.92 13.22
C TRP A 17 -28.53 -11.97 13.48
N ARG A 18 -28.56 -11.20 14.58
CA ARG A 18 -27.43 -10.33 14.96
C ARG A 18 -26.24 -11.10 15.53
N GLY A 19 -26.51 -12.14 16.33
CA GLY A 19 -25.49 -13.07 16.81
C GLY A 19 -24.92 -13.95 15.71
N ILE A 20 -25.75 -14.34 14.73
CA ILE A 20 -25.31 -15.10 13.55
C ILE A 20 -24.49 -14.22 12.59
N ALA A 21 -24.82 -12.94 12.40
CA ALA A 21 -24.05 -12.04 11.54
C ALA A 21 -22.69 -11.64 12.13
N LEU A 22 -22.62 -11.34 13.44
CA LEU A 22 -21.35 -11.10 14.13
C LEU A 22 -20.52 -12.39 14.28
N GLY A 23 -21.20 -13.52 14.51
CA GLY A 23 -20.58 -14.85 14.51
C GLY A 23 -20.04 -15.24 13.14
N LEU A 24 -20.76 -14.98 12.05
CA LEU A 24 -20.33 -15.24 10.68
C LEU A 24 -19.21 -14.30 10.24
N MET A 25 -19.16 -13.05 10.70
CA MET A 25 -18.09 -12.10 10.38
C MET A 25 -16.79 -12.44 11.15
N ALA A 26 -16.91 -12.88 12.40
CA ALA A 26 -15.78 -13.41 13.16
C ALA A 26 -15.32 -14.77 12.62
N LEU A 27 -16.24 -15.65 12.22
CA LEU A 27 -15.93 -16.91 11.54
C LEU A 27 -15.31 -16.65 10.16
N LEU A 28 -15.72 -15.60 9.42
CA LEU A 28 -15.10 -15.20 8.16
C LEU A 28 -13.68 -14.68 8.39
N LEU A 29 -13.44 -13.86 9.42
CA LEU A 29 -12.10 -13.37 9.77
C LEU A 29 -11.17 -14.49 10.25
N VAL A 30 -11.71 -15.51 10.92
CA VAL A 30 -10.98 -16.72 11.33
C VAL A 30 -10.75 -17.68 10.14
N LEU A 31 -11.71 -17.78 9.20
CA LEU A 31 -11.59 -18.58 7.97
C LEU A 31 -10.71 -17.92 6.90
N ILE A 32 -10.53 -16.59 6.93
CA ILE A 32 -9.52 -15.88 6.11
C ILE A 32 -8.09 -16.27 6.53
N GLY A 33 -7.90 -16.82 7.73
CA GLY A 33 -6.61 -17.29 8.25
C GLY A 33 -6.37 -18.79 8.20
N SER A 34 -7.23 -19.62 7.58
CA SER A 34 -7.10 -21.08 7.71
C SER A 34 -7.67 -21.86 6.50
N GLY A 35 -6.78 -22.20 5.56
CA GLY A 35 -6.96 -23.22 4.52
C GLY A 35 -5.91 -23.03 3.42
N ALA A 36 -4.92 -23.90 3.16
CA ALA A 36 -4.76 -25.32 3.51
C ALA A 36 -3.44 -25.62 4.25
N ALA A 37 -3.51 -26.59 5.17
CA ALA A 37 -2.39 -27.39 5.68
C ALA A 37 -1.89 -28.34 4.58
N ILE A 38 -0.61 -28.76 4.43
CA ILE A 38 0.70 -28.41 4.99
C ILE A 38 1.67 -28.66 3.82
N ALA A 39 2.49 -27.69 3.46
CA ALA A 39 3.75 -28.02 2.83
C ALA A 39 4.77 -28.20 3.96
N ASN A 40 5.30 -29.41 4.14
CA ASN A 40 6.41 -29.65 5.07
C ASN A 40 7.72 -28.99 4.56
N VAL A 41 7.76 -28.59 3.28
CA VAL A 41 8.94 -28.08 2.60
C VAL A 41 8.67 -26.68 2.08
N SER A 42 9.59 -25.75 2.36
CA SER A 42 9.50 -24.38 1.88
C SER A 42 9.79 -24.28 0.38
N ASN A 43 9.23 -23.27 -0.30
CA ASN A 43 9.56 -22.97 -1.70
C ASN A 43 11.07 -22.69 -1.87
N TYR A 44 11.69 -22.12 -0.84
CA TYR A 44 13.15 -22.00 -0.76
C TYR A 44 13.85 -23.36 -0.87
N GLU A 45 13.46 -24.35 -0.07
CA GLU A 45 14.10 -25.67 -0.08
C GLU A 45 13.81 -26.43 -1.39
N LEU A 46 12.59 -26.32 -1.94
CA LEU A 46 12.26 -26.86 -3.27
C LEU A 46 13.17 -26.28 -4.35
N ALA A 47 13.42 -24.96 -4.32
CA ALA A 47 14.34 -24.33 -5.25
C ALA A 47 15.80 -24.73 -5.00
N GLN A 48 16.23 -24.78 -3.74
CA GLN A 48 17.57 -25.18 -3.33
C GLN A 48 17.84 -26.68 -3.55
N ALA A 49 16.84 -27.50 -3.89
CA ALA A 49 17.05 -28.87 -4.36
C ALA A 49 17.73 -28.91 -5.75
N GLN A 50 17.60 -27.84 -6.55
CA GLN A 50 18.20 -27.75 -7.87
C GLN A 50 19.64 -27.21 -7.80
N PRO A 51 20.64 -27.90 -8.40
CA PRO A 51 22.04 -27.44 -8.35
C PRO A 51 22.22 -26.01 -8.89
N PHE A 52 21.55 -25.63 -9.98
CA PHE A 52 21.69 -24.30 -10.57
C PHE A 52 21.20 -23.14 -9.67
N ASN A 53 20.48 -23.42 -8.58
CA ASN A 53 20.07 -22.42 -7.59
C ASN A 53 21.03 -22.34 -6.38
N ARG A 54 22.03 -23.22 -6.31
CA ARG A 54 23.05 -23.25 -5.26
C ARG A 54 24.25 -22.43 -5.68
N VAL A 55 24.73 -21.59 -4.77
CA VAL A 55 25.89 -20.74 -5.03
C VAL A 55 27.18 -21.55 -5.21
N GLU A 56 27.26 -22.74 -4.59
CA GLU A 56 28.39 -23.66 -4.70
C GLU A 56 28.58 -24.23 -6.11
N THR A 57 27.55 -24.16 -6.97
CA THR A 57 27.61 -24.61 -8.36
C THR A 57 28.49 -23.70 -9.23
N TYR A 58 28.72 -22.46 -8.80
CA TYR A 58 29.41 -21.45 -9.57
C TYR A 58 30.78 -21.15 -8.96
N PRO A 59 31.90 -21.54 -9.61
CA PRO A 59 33.23 -21.35 -9.03
C PRO A 59 33.58 -19.86 -8.89
N VAL A 60 34.10 -19.48 -7.72
CA VAL A 60 34.56 -18.10 -7.46
C VAL A 60 35.93 -17.90 -8.08
N GLN A 61 35.95 -17.30 -9.27
CA GLN A 61 37.15 -16.92 -10.01
C GLN A 61 37.08 -15.45 -10.43
N PRO A 62 38.20 -14.77 -10.69
CA PRO A 62 38.21 -13.43 -11.27
C PRO A 62 37.34 -13.40 -12.54
N LEU A 63 36.44 -12.41 -12.62
CA LEU A 63 35.54 -12.28 -13.76
C LEU A 63 36.34 -11.89 -15.02
N PRO A 64 36.05 -12.52 -16.18
CA PRO A 64 36.72 -12.18 -17.42
C PRO A 64 36.39 -10.73 -17.82
N THR A 65 37.34 -10.05 -18.44
CA THR A 65 37.03 -8.80 -19.12
C THR A 65 36.30 -9.14 -20.42
N ALA A 66 34.98 -8.99 -20.41
CA ALA A 66 34.13 -9.21 -21.58
C ALA A 66 33.42 -7.90 -21.95
N PRO A 67 33.30 -7.55 -23.25
CA PRO A 67 32.48 -6.41 -23.66
C PRO A 67 30.98 -6.70 -23.50
N THR A 68 30.59 -7.98 -23.47
CA THR A 68 29.19 -8.44 -23.51
C THR A 68 28.57 -8.70 -22.13
N LEU A 69 29.39 -8.99 -21.12
CA LEU A 69 28.97 -9.18 -19.73
C LEU A 69 29.75 -8.24 -18.81
N ARG A 70 29.11 -7.73 -17.76
CA ARG A 70 29.71 -6.83 -16.77
C ARG A 70 29.49 -7.35 -15.35
N PRO A 71 30.42 -7.09 -14.42
CA PRO A 71 30.20 -7.37 -13.00
C PRO A 71 28.94 -6.68 -12.46
N ASN A 72 28.19 -7.35 -11.59
CA ASN A 72 26.95 -6.82 -10.98
C ASN A 72 27.19 -5.89 -9.77
N GLY A 73 28.36 -5.27 -9.70
CA GLY A 73 28.76 -4.37 -8.61
C GLY A 73 30.27 -4.21 -8.56
N GLN A 74 30.75 -3.12 -7.96
CA GLN A 74 32.19 -2.89 -7.76
C GLN A 74 32.75 -3.83 -6.68
N TRP A 75 32.04 -3.93 -5.55
CA TRP A 75 32.26 -4.92 -4.52
C TRP A 75 31.01 -5.79 -4.41
N MET A 76 31.15 -7.07 -4.68
CA MET A 76 30.05 -8.03 -4.55
C MET A 76 30.56 -9.39 -4.07
N GLY A 77 29.67 -10.10 -3.40
CA GLY A 77 30.04 -11.34 -2.72
C GLY A 77 28.89 -11.91 -1.92
N ARG A 78 29.22 -12.95 -1.17
CA ARG A 78 28.26 -13.67 -0.34
C ARG A 78 28.50 -13.37 1.12
N LEU A 79 27.41 -13.09 1.84
CA LEU A 79 27.44 -12.96 3.29
C LEU A 79 27.42 -14.34 3.92
N ILE A 80 28.31 -14.53 4.90
CA ILE A 80 28.44 -15.75 5.71
C ILE A 80 28.28 -15.34 7.17
N LEU A 81 27.35 -15.98 7.87
CA LEU A 81 27.15 -15.73 9.30
C LEU A 81 28.38 -16.22 10.10
N PRO A 82 28.98 -15.39 10.97
CA PRO A 82 30.08 -15.83 11.83
C PRO A 82 29.71 -17.03 12.69
N SER A 83 30.66 -17.95 12.90
CA SER A 83 30.44 -19.07 13.82
C SER A 83 30.28 -18.57 15.26
N VAL A 84 29.76 -19.41 16.16
CA VAL A 84 29.67 -19.05 17.59
C VAL A 84 31.06 -18.78 18.18
N ALA A 85 32.08 -19.52 17.72
CA ALA A 85 33.47 -19.33 18.15
C ALA A 85 34.04 -18.02 17.59
N ASP A 86 33.77 -17.69 16.32
CA ASP A 86 34.23 -16.44 15.71
C ASP A 86 33.66 -15.23 16.45
N TYR A 87 32.36 -15.25 16.76
CA TYR A 87 31.69 -14.17 17.49
C TYR A 87 32.21 -14.03 18.93
N ALA A 88 32.49 -15.14 19.61
CA ALA A 88 33.05 -15.11 20.96
C ALA A 88 34.46 -14.49 20.99
N ALA A 89 35.24 -14.66 19.92
CA ALA A 89 36.58 -14.08 19.79
C ALA A 89 36.56 -12.59 19.44
N ASP A 90 35.55 -12.13 18.69
CA ASP A 90 35.41 -10.74 18.21
C ASP A 90 33.93 -10.31 18.28
N PRO A 91 33.44 -9.87 19.44
CA PRO A 91 32.05 -9.46 19.60
C PRO A 91 31.71 -8.17 18.84
N GLY A 92 30.47 -8.07 18.35
CA GLY A 92 29.95 -6.88 17.64
C GLY A 92 29.21 -7.23 16.35
N ASP A 93 28.71 -6.22 15.63
CA ASP A 93 28.03 -6.45 14.35
C ASP A 93 29.01 -6.46 13.17
N TRP A 94 29.23 -7.66 12.64
CA TRP A 94 30.01 -7.93 11.44
C TRP A 94 29.58 -9.27 10.84
N ALA A 95 29.92 -9.49 9.57
CA ALA A 95 29.73 -10.77 8.90
C ALA A 95 30.97 -11.14 8.08
N TRP A 96 31.14 -12.43 7.77
CA TRP A 96 32.11 -12.84 6.78
C TRP A 96 31.59 -12.45 5.39
N PHE A 97 32.47 -11.91 4.56
CA PHE A 97 32.18 -11.58 3.16
C PHE A 97 33.13 -12.37 2.26
N GLU A 98 32.58 -13.32 1.51
CA GLU A 98 33.33 -14.04 0.48
C GLU A 98 33.37 -13.17 -0.78
N VAL A 99 34.54 -12.63 -1.09
CA VAL A 99 34.70 -11.64 -2.17
C VAL A 99 34.57 -12.34 -3.52
N TRP A 100 33.55 -11.98 -4.29
CA TRP A 100 33.35 -12.52 -5.64
C TRP A 100 33.80 -11.56 -6.75
N HIS A 101 33.83 -10.26 -6.43
CA HIS A 101 34.44 -9.20 -7.22
C HIS A 101 34.72 -7.98 -6.32
N GLY A 102 35.81 -7.26 -6.58
CA GLY A 102 36.37 -6.22 -5.71
C GLY A 102 37.88 -6.15 -5.93
N ASP A 103 38.64 -6.06 -4.84
CA ASP A 103 40.11 -6.17 -4.91
C ASP A 103 40.54 -7.53 -5.50
N PRO A 104 41.33 -7.56 -6.59
CA PRO A 104 41.76 -8.80 -7.24
C PRO A 104 42.51 -9.77 -6.32
N ALA A 105 43.24 -9.27 -5.33
CA ALA A 105 43.99 -10.11 -4.39
C ALA A 105 43.07 -10.86 -3.42
N LEU A 106 41.85 -10.37 -3.20
CA LEU A 106 40.90 -10.93 -2.23
C LEU A 106 39.84 -11.81 -2.86
N VAL A 107 39.73 -11.90 -4.19
CA VAL A 107 38.73 -12.73 -4.86
C VAL A 107 38.84 -14.19 -4.41
N GLY A 108 37.72 -14.77 -3.96
CA GLY A 108 37.64 -16.12 -3.40
C GLY A 108 38.01 -16.22 -1.92
N GLN A 109 38.53 -15.15 -1.32
CA GLN A 109 38.85 -15.09 0.11
C GLN A 109 37.65 -14.65 0.95
N ARG A 110 37.64 -15.06 2.21
CA ARG A 110 36.71 -14.57 3.22
C ARG A 110 37.38 -13.46 4.00
N VAL A 111 36.75 -12.28 4.00
CA VAL A 111 37.22 -11.10 4.74
C VAL A 111 36.13 -10.62 5.68
N LYS A 112 36.52 -9.95 6.77
CA LYS A 112 35.55 -9.36 7.70
C LYS A 112 34.87 -8.18 7.00
N LEU A 113 33.54 -8.16 7.00
CA LEU A 113 32.73 -7.02 6.61
C LEU A 113 32.12 -6.37 7.86
N THR A 114 32.35 -5.08 8.03
CA THR A 114 31.75 -4.29 9.12
C THR A 114 31.31 -2.91 8.64
N TRP A 115 30.80 -2.08 9.55
CA TRP A 115 30.31 -0.75 9.24
C TRP A 115 31.46 0.26 9.17
N GLN A 116 31.30 1.30 8.35
CA GLN A 116 32.13 2.50 8.48
C GLN A 116 31.85 3.17 9.85
N PRO A 117 32.89 3.70 10.54
CA PRO A 117 32.76 4.24 11.89
C PRO A 117 32.12 5.65 11.89
N THR A 118 30.83 5.70 11.54
CA THR A 118 30.03 6.94 11.52
C THR A 118 28.96 6.90 12.60
N ALA A 119 28.56 8.07 13.11
CA ALA A 119 27.51 8.17 14.12
C ALA A 119 26.17 7.60 13.64
N ILE A 120 25.86 7.74 12.34
CA ILE A 120 24.64 7.19 11.73
C ILE A 120 24.67 5.66 11.75
N ALA A 121 25.77 5.05 11.31
CA ALA A 121 25.91 3.60 11.31
C ALA A 121 25.88 3.02 12.74
N GLN A 122 26.57 3.67 13.68
CA GLN A 122 26.53 3.27 15.09
C GLN A 122 25.12 3.34 15.66
N ALA A 123 24.40 4.44 15.45
CA ALA A 123 23.01 4.59 15.91
C ALA A 123 22.09 3.54 15.28
N TYR A 124 22.26 3.24 13.98
CA TYR A 124 21.51 2.19 13.29
C TYR A 124 21.75 0.81 13.91
N VAL A 125 23.01 0.42 14.09
CA VAL A 125 23.39 -0.87 14.70
C VAL A 125 22.84 -0.99 16.11
N GLU A 126 23.07 0.02 16.97
CA GLU A 126 22.58 0.03 18.34
C GLU A 126 21.04 -0.06 18.42
N THR A 127 20.33 0.55 17.48
CA THR A 127 18.86 0.58 17.47
C THR A 127 18.24 -0.78 17.17
N VAL A 128 18.84 -1.56 16.27
CA VAL A 128 18.22 -2.80 15.76
C VAL A 128 18.87 -4.08 16.29
N THR A 129 19.99 -3.95 17.01
CA THR A 129 20.66 -5.08 17.65
C THR A 129 19.76 -5.67 18.73
N THR A 130 19.55 -6.98 18.68
CA THR A 130 18.64 -7.66 19.61
C THR A 130 19.08 -9.10 19.87
N ASP A 131 18.66 -9.65 20.99
CA ASP A 131 18.79 -11.08 21.29
C ASP A 131 17.67 -11.84 20.57
N ILE A 132 17.96 -13.02 20.05
CA ILE A 132 16.97 -13.80 19.30
C ILE A 132 16.66 -15.09 20.04
N ALA A 133 15.40 -15.26 20.39
CA ALA A 133 14.84 -16.48 20.94
C ALA A 133 13.49 -16.78 20.27
N PHE A 134 13.38 -17.94 19.65
CA PHE A 134 12.18 -18.30 18.91
C PHE A 134 10.94 -18.36 19.80
N SER A 135 9.91 -17.63 19.37
CA SER A 135 8.58 -17.72 19.96
C SER A 135 7.82 -18.95 19.46
N ALA A 136 6.74 -19.33 20.16
CA ALA A 136 5.83 -20.37 19.68
C ALA A 136 5.25 -20.05 18.28
N GLN A 137 5.15 -18.77 17.91
CA GLN A 137 4.71 -18.35 16.58
C GLN A 137 5.79 -18.63 15.52
N ALA A 138 7.07 -18.41 15.83
CA ALA A 138 8.17 -18.72 14.93
C ALA A 138 8.22 -20.23 14.61
N GLU A 139 8.08 -21.06 15.65
CA GLU A 139 7.99 -22.52 15.50
C GLU A 139 6.80 -22.95 14.63
N GLN A 140 5.64 -22.29 14.78
CA GLN A 140 4.48 -22.56 13.92
C GLN A 140 4.70 -22.11 12.47
N PHE A 141 5.41 -21.01 12.24
CA PHE A 141 5.74 -20.55 10.88
C PHE A 141 6.66 -21.54 10.18
N LEU A 142 7.69 -21.99 10.89
CA LEU A 142 8.63 -23.02 10.43
C LEU A 142 7.89 -24.32 10.10
N ALA A 143 7.04 -24.81 11.02
CA ALA A 143 6.25 -26.02 10.82
C ALA A 143 5.24 -25.94 9.65
N ARG A 144 4.92 -24.73 9.17
CA ARG A 144 4.06 -24.49 8.00
C ARG A 144 4.85 -24.27 6.70
N GLY A 145 6.16 -24.51 6.71
CA GLY A 145 7.01 -24.40 5.53
C GLY A 145 7.39 -22.95 5.17
N ASN A 146 7.33 -22.01 6.12
CA ASN A 146 7.95 -20.70 5.96
C ASN A 146 9.41 -20.74 6.39
N VAL A 147 10.22 -19.86 5.80
CA VAL A 147 11.60 -19.68 6.23
C VAL A 147 11.65 -18.61 7.31
N VAL A 148 12.23 -18.99 8.46
CA VAL A 148 12.56 -18.13 9.61
C VAL A 148 14.08 -18.21 9.85
N PRO A 149 14.71 -17.29 10.62
CA PRO A 149 16.17 -17.23 10.72
C PRO A 149 16.70 -18.24 11.75
N GLU A 150 16.52 -19.53 11.48
CA GLU A 150 16.82 -20.64 12.41
C GLU A 150 18.27 -20.62 12.93
N ARG A 151 19.21 -20.17 12.09
CA ARG A 151 20.64 -20.06 12.40
C ARG A 151 20.96 -18.98 13.43
N LEU A 152 20.02 -18.08 13.67
CA LEU A 152 20.11 -17.00 14.66
C LEU A 152 19.40 -17.35 15.98
N ASN A 153 18.65 -18.44 16.04
CA ASN A 153 17.93 -18.82 17.25
C ASN A 153 18.90 -19.08 18.42
N GLY A 154 18.69 -18.41 19.55
CA GLY A 154 19.53 -18.49 20.75
C GLY A 154 20.76 -17.59 20.72
N ARG A 155 21.02 -16.83 19.65
CA ARG A 155 22.13 -15.85 19.62
C ARG A 155 21.77 -14.57 20.36
N GLN A 156 22.76 -13.96 20.98
CA GLN A 156 22.65 -12.67 21.66
C GLN A 156 23.28 -11.55 20.83
N GLN A 157 22.76 -10.33 20.98
CA GLN A 157 23.30 -9.11 20.37
C GLN A 157 23.48 -9.23 18.85
N VAL A 158 22.46 -9.78 18.18
CA VAL A 158 22.46 -9.94 16.72
C VAL A 158 22.17 -8.59 16.07
N GLY A 159 23.17 -8.01 15.44
CA GLY A 159 23.07 -6.75 14.71
C GLY A 159 22.59 -6.92 13.25
N PRO A 160 22.47 -5.80 12.50
CA PRO A 160 21.89 -5.79 11.16
C PRO A 160 22.68 -6.61 10.13
N LEU A 161 24.03 -6.63 10.14
CA LEU A 161 24.81 -7.46 9.21
C LEU A 161 24.64 -8.94 9.51
N GLN A 162 24.72 -9.33 10.78
CA GLN A 162 24.50 -10.73 11.18
C GLN A 162 23.07 -11.18 10.89
N SER A 163 22.06 -10.31 11.13
CA SER A 163 20.66 -10.63 10.82
C SER A 163 20.45 -10.88 9.32
N LEU A 164 21.12 -10.13 8.44
CA LEU A 164 21.03 -10.30 7.00
C LEU A 164 21.76 -11.58 6.55
N ALA A 165 22.96 -11.85 7.06
CA ALA A 165 23.73 -13.05 6.75
C ALA A 165 23.05 -14.35 7.23
N GLY A 166 22.41 -14.30 8.40
CA GLY A 166 21.73 -15.45 9.03
C GLY A 166 20.25 -15.60 8.70
N ALA A 167 19.69 -14.75 7.83
CA ALA A 167 18.24 -14.72 7.57
C ALA A 167 17.70 -15.96 6.84
N ARG A 168 18.58 -16.71 6.14
CA ARG A 168 18.23 -17.93 5.39
C ARG A 168 18.90 -19.16 5.99
N PRO A 169 18.34 -20.37 5.75
CA PRO A 169 18.91 -21.62 6.26
C PRO A 169 20.33 -21.95 5.76
N ARG A 170 20.79 -21.31 4.68
CA ARG A 170 22.14 -21.46 4.13
C ARG A 170 22.78 -20.10 3.91
N ASP A 171 24.11 -20.04 3.90
CA ASP A 171 24.85 -18.86 3.46
C ASP A 171 24.71 -18.72 1.94
N ASP A 172 23.62 -18.11 1.48
CA ASP A 172 23.33 -17.88 0.06
C ASP A 172 22.81 -16.44 -0.21
N VAL A 173 23.02 -15.53 0.74
CA VAL A 173 22.68 -14.10 0.60
C VAL A 173 23.80 -13.40 -0.16
N ILE A 174 23.52 -13.05 -1.42
CA ILE A 174 24.44 -12.37 -2.31
C ILE A 174 24.16 -10.88 -2.25
N VAL A 175 25.22 -10.08 -2.06
CA VAL A 175 25.10 -8.64 -1.90
C VAL A 175 26.12 -7.88 -2.74
N ARG A 176 25.75 -6.65 -3.09
CA ARG A 176 26.67 -5.59 -3.50
C ARG A 176 26.82 -4.60 -2.35
N LEU A 177 28.05 -4.21 -2.05
CA LEU A 177 28.35 -3.23 -1.01
C LEU A 177 28.19 -1.80 -1.52
N VAL A 178 27.81 -0.87 -0.64
CA VAL A 178 27.60 0.55 -0.96
C VAL A 178 28.71 1.37 -0.34
N ASP A 179 29.44 2.10 -1.19
CA ASP A 179 30.62 2.90 -0.82
C ASP A 179 31.63 2.10 0.01
N ALA A 180 32.04 0.95 -0.51
CA ALA A 180 32.91 0.03 0.21
C ALA A 180 34.34 0.57 0.34
N GLU A 181 34.93 0.43 1.52
CA GLU A 181 36.31 0.81 1.82
C GLU A 181 37.09 -0.38 2.36
N LEU A 182 38.27 -0.63 1.80
CA LEU A 182 39.18 -1.68 2.27
C LEU A 182 40.21 -1.07 3.22
N THR A 183 40.31 -1.59 4.44
CA THR A 183 41.33 -1.23 5.42
C THR A 183 42.10 -2.46 5.89
N VAL A 184 43.19 -2.26 6.62
CA VAL A 184 43.97 -3.34 7.25
C VAL A 184 43.90 -3.17 8.76
N GLN A 185 43.43 -4.19 9.47
CA GLN A 185 43.32 -4.20 10.93
C GLN A 185 44.04 -5.44 11.47
N ALA A 186 44.98 -5.25 12.40
CA ALA A 186 45.83 -6.32 12.93
C ALA A 186 46.50 -7.20 11.84
N GLY A 187 46.88 -6.58 10.70
CA GLY A 187 47.49 -7.27 9.57
C GLY A 187 46.51 -8.05 8.67
N GLN A 188 45.19 -7.99 8.93
CA GLN A 188 44.15 -8.64 8.14
C GLN A 188 43.32 -7.62 7.35
N PRO A 189 42.89 -7.94 6.11
CA PRO A 189 42.00 -7.08 5.34
C PRO A 189 40.59 -7.04 5.95
N VAL A 190 40.05 -5.83 6.11
CA VAL A 190 38.68 -5.58 6.59
C VAL A 190 37.96 -4.67 5.61
N VAL A 191 36.78 -5.09 5.16
CA VAL A 191 35.94 -4.28 4.27
C VAL A 191 34.88 -3.56 5.11
N HIS A 192 34.70 -2.28 4.85
CA HIS A 192 33.68 -1.45 5.48
C HIS A 192 32.60 -1.09 4.48
N THR A 193 31.33 -1.13 4.89
CA THR A 193 30.19 -0.60 4.11
C THR A 193 29.57 0.58 4.83
N ARG A 194 29.14 1.59 4.07
CA ARG A 194 28.50 2.79 4.64
C ARG A 194 27.02 2.59 4.92
N LEU A 195 26.33 1.88 4.03
CA LEU A 195 24.90 1.58 4.11
C LEU A 195 24.68 0.07 4.11
N GLU A 196 23.44 -0.33 4.43
CA GLU A 196 23.01 -1.72 4.33
C GLU A 196 23.38 -2.30 2.94
N PRO A 197 24.03 -3.49 2.89
CA PRO A 197 24.33 -4.15 1.63
C PRO A 197 23.08 -4.38 0.78
N VAL A 198 23.19 -4.09 -0.53
CA VAL A 198 22.10 -4.29 -1.48
C VAL A 198 22.07 -5.76 -1.88
N GLN A 199 20.97 -6.46 -1.62
CA GLN A 199 20.77 -7.82 -2.11
C GLN A 199 20.66 -7.81 -3.63
N ILE A 200 21.39 -8.73 -4.28
CA ILE A 200 21.47 -8.86 -5.73
C ILE A 200 21.35 -10.33 -6.17
N THR A 201 21.08 -10.55 -7.45
CA THR A 201 21.11 -11.89 -8.08
C THR A 201 22.13 -11.90 -9.22
N GLY A 202 22.95 -12.95 -9.30
CA GLY A 202 23.98 -13.11 -10.32
C GLY A 202 25.24 -12.27 -10.08
N ARG A 203 26.38 -12.81 -10.55
CA ARG A 203 27.71 -12.19 -10.48
C ARG A 203 27.97 -11.26 -11.66
N GLU A 204 27.45 -11.62 -12.81
CA GLU A 204 27.57 -10.84 -14.04
C GLU A 204 26.18 -10.54 -14.60
N TYR A 205 26.09 -9.50 -15.42
CA TYR A 205 24.91 -9.23 -16.22
C TYR A 205 25.27 -8.83 -17.65
N GLY A 206 24.38 -9.11 -18.58
CA GLY A 206 24.51 -8.76 -20.00
C GLY A 206 23.20 -8.28 -20.58
N LEU A 207 23.25 -7.61 -21.72
CA LEU A 207 22.07 -7.24 -22.51
C LEU A 207 21.99 -8.12 -23.75
N VAL A 208 20.88 -8.84 -23.91
CA VAL A 208 20.73 -9.83 -24.98
C VAL A 208 19.36 -9.78 -25.65
N LYS A 209 19.31 -10.26 -26.88
CA LYS A 209 18.10 -10.74 -27.54
C LYS A 209 18.08 -12.26 -27.45
N ILE A 210 17.02 -12.84 -26.88
CA ILE A 210 16.81 -14.29 -26.92
C ILE A 210 16.31 -14.64 -28.33
N ILE A 211 17.08 -15.43 -29.08
CA ILE A 211 16.75 -15.85 -30.44
C ILE A 211 15.79 -17.03 -30.39
N GLY A 212 16.09 -18.01 -29.54
CA GLY A 212 15.31 -19.22 -29.38
C GLY A 212 16.13 -20.34 -28.74
N PRO A 213 15.53 -21.53 -28.58
CA PRO A 213 16.23 -22.73 -28.13
C PRO A 213 17.51 -23.02 -28.93
N ASP A 214 18.60 -23.36 -28.25
CA ASP A 214 19.81 -23.84 -28.90
C ASP A 214 19.72 -25.35 -29.17
N THR A 215 19.43 -25.70 -30.41
CA THR A 215 19.33 -27.11 -30.83
C THR A 215 20.66 -27.82 -30.95
N THR A 216 21.80 -27.12 -30.87
CA THR A 216 23.12 -27.77 -30.92
C THR A 216 23.53 -28.38 -29.58
N VAL A 217 22.91 -27.95 -28.48
CA VAL A 217 23.17 -28.52 -27.14
C VAL A 217 22.26 -29.72 -26.92
N SER A 218 22.86 -30.91 -26.91
CA SER A 218 22.16 -32.15 -26.57
C SER A 218 22.05 -32.30 -25.05
N ALA A 219 21.05 -31.66 -24.45
CA ALA A 219 20.74 -31.77 -23.02
C ALA A 219 19.33 -32.34 -22.78
N PRO A 220 19.12 -33.10 -21.69
CA PRO A 220 17.78 -33.58 -21.33
C PRO A 220 16.85 -32.41 -21.02
N ARG A 221 15.59 -32.54 -21.44
CA ARG A 221 14.55 -31.55 -21.12
C ARG A 221 14.09 -31.71 -19.66
N PRO A 222 13.65 -30.61 -19.02
CA PRO A 222 12.95 -30.70 -17.74
C PRO A 222 11.77 -31.67 -17.83
N THR A 223 11.51 -32.43 -16.76
CA THR A 223 10.38 -33.35 -16.68
C THR A 223 9.08 -32.65 -16.28
N VAL A 224 9.20 -31.52 -15.58
CA VAL A 224 8.09 -30.72 -15.05
C VAL A 224 8.30 -29.26 -15.44
N CYS A 225 7.26 -28.66 -16.01
CA CYS A 225 7.24 -27.26 -16.41
C CYS A 225 5.78 -26.77 -16.51
N PRO A 226 5.58 -25.45 -16.63
CA PRO A 226 4.28 -24.90 -16.94
C PRO A 226 3.70 -25.30 -18.30
N GLY A 227 2.39 -25.55 -18.33
CA GLY A 227 1.66 -25.92 -19.53
C GLY A 227 1.86 -27.38 -19.97
N PRO A 228 1.47 -27.74 -21.20
CA PRO A 228 1.50 -29.12 -21.66
C PRO A 228 2.93 -29.63 -21.95
N ALA A 229 3.16 -30.92 -21.73
CA ALA A 229 4.37 -31.59 -22.19
C ALA A 229 4.48 -31.62 -23.73
N PRO A 230 5.70 -31.67 -24.31
CA PRO A 230 6.99 -31.68 -23.63
C PRO A 230 7.41 -30.30 -23.11
N CYS A 231 8.31 -30.28 -22.13
CA CYS A 231 8.87 -29.04 -21.60
C CYS A 231 9.85 -28.37 -22.57
N PRO A 232 9.94 -27.03 -22.57
CA PRO A 232 10.97 -26.30 -23.31
C PRO A 232 12.38 -26.72 -22.88
N PRO A 233 13.38 -26.68 -23.78
CA PRO A 233 14.78 -26.88 -23.40
C PRO A 233 15.30 -25.70 -22.58
N GLU A 234 16.35 -25.92 -21.81
CA GLU A 234 16.94 -24.89 -20.93
C GLU A 234 18.07 -24.10 -21.59
N PHE A 235 18.53 -24.49 -22.78
CA PHE A 235 19.63 -23.81 -23.49
C PHE A 235 19.07 -22.96 -24.61
N PHE A 236 19.49 -21.70 -24.65
CA PHE A 236 19.01 -20.70 -25.60
C PHE A 236 20.18 -20.06 -26.33
N GLN A 237 20.02 -19.86 -27.64
CA GLN A 237 20.86 -18.95 -28.40
C GLN A 237 20.42 -17.52 -28.10
N VAL A 238 21.40 -16.68 -27.80
CA VAL A 238 21.21 -15.26 -27.54
C VAL A 238 22.16 -14.44 -28.38
N GLN A 239 21.69 -13.30 -28.83
CA GLN A 239 22.52 -12.30 -29.48
C GLN A 239 22.84 -11.20 -28.48
N PHE A 240 24.12 -10.96 -28.24
CA PHE A 240 24.55 -9.88 -27.35
C PHE A 240 24.37 -8.52 -28.01
N TYR A 241 24.08 -7.51 -27.19
CA TYR A 241 24.01 -6.13 -27.64
C TYR A 241 25.39 -5.63 -28.06
N ASP A 242 25.47 -4.98 -29.21
CA ASP A 242 26.65 -4.27 -29.67
C ASP A 242 26.50 -2.78 -29.32
N ARG A 243 27.34 -2.31 -28.41
CA ARG A 243 27.36 -0.91 -27.99
C ARG A 243 27.72 0.04 -29.12
N ALA A 244 28.62 -0.36 -30.02
CA ALA A 244 29.07 0.50 -31.12
C ALA A 244 27.98 0.67 -32.18
N ALA A 245 27.23 -0.39 -32.48
CA ALA A 245 26.10 -0.36 -33.41
C ALA A 245 24.78 0.12 -32.76
N GLN A 246 24.71 0.13 -31.42
CA GLN A 246 23.51 0.42 -30.63
C GLN A 246 22.32 -0.50 -30.95
N ASP A 247 22.59 -1.77 -31.25
CA ASP A 247 21.58 -2.78 -31.57
C ASP A 247 22.03 -4.21 -31.19
N PHE A 248 21.27 -5.22 -31.58
CA PHE A 248 21.63 -6.63 -31.39
C PHE A 248 22.34 -7.17 -32.62
N THR A 249 23.50 -6.63 -32.99
CA THR A 249 24.40 -7.19 -34.02
C THR A 249 25.66 -7.83 -33.43
N GLY A 250 25.77 -7.84 -32.11
CA GLY A 250 26.89 -8.46 -31.40
C GLY A 250 26.96 -9.98 -31.55
N PRO A 251 27.96 -10.62 -30.92
CA PRO A 251 28.18 -12.04 -31.07
C PRO A 251 26.97 -12.85 -30.60
N ILE A 252 26.74 -13.98 -31.27
CA ILE A 252 25.76 -14.99 -30.84
C ILE A 252 26.47 -15.95 -29.89
N GLY A 253 25.81 -16.29 -28.79
CA GLY A 253 26.29 -17.28 -27.84
C GLY A 253 25.16 -18.11 -27.27
N THR A 254 25.53 -19.15 -26.52
CA THR A 254 24.60 -20.01 -25.81
C THR A 254 24.59 -19.64 -24.33
N VAL A 255 23.40 -19.53 -23.76
CA VAL A 255 23.20 -19.39 -22.31
C VAL A 255 22.22 -20.46 -21.82
N ARG A 256 22.32 -20.80 -20.54
CA ARG A 256 21.33 -21.66 -19.88
C ARG A 256 20.31 -20.79 -19.14
N ILE A 257 19.03 -20.94 -19.44
CA ILE A 257 17.91 -20.36 -18.72
C ILE A 257 17.14 -21.54 -18.09
N PRO A 258 17.37 -21.87 -16.81
CA PRO A 258 16.85 -23.08 -16.20
C PRO A 258 15.36 -22.98 -15.89
N GLN A 259 14.63 -24.09 -16.02
CA GLN A 259 13.24 -24.19 -15.58
C GLN A 259 13.24 -24.36 -14.06
N GLN A 260 12.68 -23.37 -13.37
CA GLN A 260 12.56 -23.41 -11.93
C GLN A 260 11.54 -24.48 -11.50
N PRO A 261 11.73 -25.11 -10.32
CA PRO A 261 10.82 -26.14 -9.86
C PRO A 261 9.44 -25.57 -9.52
N ALA A 262 8.44 -26.44 -9.50
CA ALA A 262 7.11 -26.08 -9.02
C ALA A 262 7.19 -25.66 -7.55
N VAL A 263 6.51 -24.58 -7.19
CA VAL A 263 6.30 -24.16 -5.81
C VAL A 263 5.06 -24.84 -5.24
N ASN A 264 4.87 -24.74 -3.92
CA ASN A 264 3.66 -25.20 -3.26
C ASN A 264 2.40 -24.62 -3.94
N GLY A 265 1.51 -25.50 -4.44
CA GLY A 265 0.28 -25.12 -5.15
C GLY A 265 0.37 -25.05 -6.68
N ASP A 266 1.23 -25.86 -7.31
CA ASP A 266 1.34 -26.06 -8.78
C ASP A 266 1.66 -24.80 -9.61
N ARG A 267 2.31 -23.82 -8.98
CA ARG A 267 2.79 -22.59 -9.63
C ARG A 267 4.30 -22.61 -9.84
N PHE A 268 4.79 -21.65 -10.60
CA PHE A 268 6.21 -21.48 -10.91
C PHE A 268 6.56 -19.99 -10.85
N PHE A 269 7.71 -19.63 -10.28
CA PHE A 269 8.18 -18.25 -10.26
C PHE A 269 8.59 -17.76 -11.65
N SER A 270 9.10 -18.67 -12.48
CA SER A 270 9.50 -18.40 -13.86
C SER A 270 9.15 -19.57 -14.79
N ASN A 271 9.05 -19.25 -16.07
CA ASN A 271 8.66 -20.16 -17.13
C ASN A 271 9.47 -19.87 -18.39
N LEU A 272 9.81 -20.92 -19.13
CA LEU A 272 10.59 -20.85 -20.36
C LEU A 272 9.74 -20.88 -21.63
N ARG A 273 8.48 -21.31 -21.54
CA ARG A 273 7.62 -21.50 -22.71
C ARG A 273 7.42 -20.18 -23.44
N ASP A 274 7.66 -20.17 -24.75
CA ASP A 274 7.53 -19.01 -25.63
C ASP A 274 8.35 -17.78 -25.17
N LEU A 275 9.42 -17.97 -24.39
CA LEU A 275 10.20 -16.86 -23.82
C LEU A 275 10.84 -15.98 -24.91
N GLU A 276 11.30 -16.57 -26.01
CA GLU A 276 11.85 -15.87 -27.18
C GLU A 276 10.80 -14.99 -27.89
N HIS A 277 9.52 -15.34 -27.76
CA HIS A 277 8.38 -14.61 -28.31
C HIS A 277 7.73 -13.65 -27.30
N SER A 278 8.28 -13.54 -26.09
CA SER A 278 7.72 -12.73 -25.01
C SER A 278 7.59 -11.24 -25.41
N PRO A 279 6.39 -10.64 -25.32
CA PRO A 279 6.19 -9.23 -25.69
C PRO A 279 7.08 -8.25 -24.92
N ALA A 280 7.31 -8.51 -23.62
CA ALA A 280 8.20 -7.70 -22.79
C ALA A 280 9.67 -7.77 -23.24
N GLY A 281 10.05 -8.84 -23.92
CA GLY A 281 11.40 -9.11 -24.44
C GLY A 281 11.71 -8.55 -25.83
N ARG A 282 10.77 -7.81 -26.45
CA ARG A 282 10.96 -7.30 -27.82
C ARG A 282 12.20 -6.41 -27.96
N ALA A 283 12.42 -5.52 -26.99
CA ALA A 283 13.60 -4.65 -26.94
C ALA A 283 14.85 -5.32 -26.33
N GLY A 284 14.77 -6.62 -26.02
CA GLY A 284 15.82 -7.38 -25.35
C GLY A 284 15.65 -7.47 -23.84
N TRP A 285 16.51 -8.29 -23.24
CA TRP A 285 16.53 -8.65 -21.83
C TRP A 285 17.91 -8.35 -21.27
N TYR A 286 17.95 -7.69 -20.12
CA TYR A 286 19.09 -7.84 -19.23
C TYR A 286 18.99 -9.22 -18.56
N ILE A 287 20.03 -10.03 -18.71
CA ILE A 287 20.20 -11.32 -18.04
C ILE A 287 21.22 -11.15 -16.93
N TYR A 288 20.90 -11.63 -15.73
CA TYR A 288 21.82 -11.66 -14.59
C TYR A 288 22.10 -13.11 -14.24
N GLY A 289 23.33 -13.47 -13.95
CA GLY A 289 23.70 -14.86 -13.78
C GLY A 289 25.15 -15.08 -13.38
N SER A 290 25.55 -16.34 -13.43
CA SER A 290 26.89 -16.80 -13.08
C SER A 290 27.32 -17.92 -14.02
N ARG A 291 28.63 -18.06 -14.21
CA ARG A 291 29.21 -19.14 -15.02
C ARG A 291 29.48 -20.35 -14.15
N ASP A 292 29.10 -21.54 -14.62
CA ASP A 292 29.43 -22.81 -13.98
C ASP A 292 30.89 -23.22 -14.25
N ALA A 293 31.28 -24.42 -13.80
CA ALA A 293 32.64 -24.94 -13.95
C ALA A 293 33.05 -25.14 -15.42
N GLU A 294 32.08 -25.37 -16.30
CA GLU A 294 32.26 -25.51 -17.75
C GLU A 294 32.26 -24.16 -18.47
N GLY A 295 32.06 -23.04 -17.75
CA GLY A 295 32.03 -21.68 -18.28
C GLY A 295 30.69 -21.28 -18.89
N MET A 296 29.66 -22.14 -18.80
CA MET A 296 28.32 -21.87 -19.30
C MET A 296 27.64 -20.81 -18.42
N PHE A 297 27.17 -19.73 -19.04
CA PHE A 297 26.46 -18.68 -18.33
C PHE A 297 25.03 -19.13 -18.03
N THR A 298 24.71 -19.33 -16.74
CA THR A 298 23.38 -19.67 -16.28
C THR A 298 22.66 -18.44 -15.78
N VAL A 299 21.53 -18.13 -16.41
CA VAL A 299 20.65 -17.01 -16.06
C VAL A 299 19.91 -17.31 -14.76
N GLN A 300 19.98 -16.37 -13.84
CA GLN A 300 19.36 -16.42 -12.51
C GLN A 300 18.30 -15.32 -12.33
N ALA A 301 18.37 -14.23 -13.09
CA ALA A 301 17.30 -13.21 -13.16
C ALA A 301 17.13 -12.64 -14.58
N LEU A 302 15.89 -12.27 -14.89
CA LEU A 302 15.51 -11.61 -16.15
C LEU A 302 14.98 -10.22 -15.87
N LYS A 303 15.36 -9.26 -16.71
CA LYS A 303 14.91 -7.87 -16.59
C LYS A 303 14.63 -7.26 -17.97
N PRO A 304 13.39 -6.85 -18.28
CA PRO A 304 13.03 -6.37 -19.61
C PRO A 304 13.63 -4.97 -19.84
N ARG A 305 14.47 -4.82 -20.88
CA ARG A 305 15.16 -3.55 -21.18
C ARG A 305 14.18 -2.38 -21.32
N ALA A 306 13.11 -2.59 -22.10
CA ALA A 306 12.15 -1.54 -22.40
C ALA A 306 11.52 -0.94 -21.13
N LEU A 307 11.23 -1.74 -20.10
CA LEU A 307 10.50 -1.27 -18.92
C LEU A 307 11.19 -0.07 -18.26
N LEU A 308 12.52 -0.06 -18.19
CA LEU A 308 13.26 0.95 -17.42
C LEU A 308 13.80 2.11 -18.26
N GLN A 309 13.73 2.03 -19.58
CA GLN A 309 14.10 3.14 -20.45
C GLN A 309 13.23 4.37 -20.17
N LEU A 310 13.82 5.56 -20.29
CA LEU A 310 13.11 6.84 -20.17
C LEU A 310 12.29 7.18 -21.43
N VAL A 311 11.49 6.22 -21.89
CA VAL A 311 10.62 6.33 -23.06
C VAL A 311 9.21 5.87 -22.64
N PRO A 312 8.27 6.78 -22.38
CA PRO A 312 6.93 6.41 -21.97
C PRO A 312 6.12 5.90 -23.19
N ASP A 313 5.26 4.91 -22.98
CA ASP A 313 4.28 4.47 -23.98
C ASP A 313 3.12 5.47 -24.09
N GLN A 314 2.85 6.19 -23.00
CA GLN A 314 1.81 7.21 -22.91
C GLN A 314 2.25 8.33 -21.97
N VAL A 315 1.94 9.57 -22.33
CA VAL A 315 2.03 10.72 -21.41
C VAL A 315 0.62 11.24 -21.09
N VAL A 316 0.32 11.39 -19.81
CA VAL A 316 -0.93 11.91 -19.28
C VAL A 316 -0.67 13.29 -18.69
N ILE A 317 -1.15 14.32 -19.38
CA ILE A 317 -0.97 15.72 -18.98
C ILE A 317 -2.15 16.19 -18.13
N GLY A 318 -1.84 16.82 -17.00
CA GLY A 318 -2.79 17.48 -16.12
C GLY A 318 -3.24 16.63 -14.93
N ARG A 319 -3.55 17.34 -13.83
CA ARG A 319 -3.95 16.72 -12.55
C ARG A 319 -5.19 15.83 -12.66
N THR A 320 -6.27 16.28 -13.29
CA THR A 320 -7.52 15.49 -13.37
C THR A 320 -7.35 14.21 -14.19
N PRO A 321 -6.75 14.23 -15.40
CA PRO A 321 -6.36 13.01 -16.10
C PRO A 321 -5.44 12.10 -15.29
N GLY A 322 -4.47 12.66 -14.56
CA GLY A 322 -3.58 11.89 -13.68
C GLY A 322 -4.32 11.17 -12.54
N LEU A 323 -5.25 11.85 -11.85
CA LEU A 323 -6.10 11.24 -10.82
C LEU A 323 -6.93 10.08 -11.39
N LYS A 324 -7.50 10.27 -12.58
CA LYS A 324 -8.24 9.22 -13.30
C LYS A 324 -7.34 8.04 -13.65
N TYR A 325 -6.08 8.30 -14.02
CA TYR A 325 -5.12 7.26 -14.34
C TYR A 325 -4.85 6.38 -13.12
N ILE A 326 -4.53 7.01 -11.98
CA ILE A 326 -4.29 6.34 -10.69
C ILE A 326 -5.50 5.48 -10.28
N ASP A 327 -6.72 6.07 -10.27
CA ASP A 327 -7.93 5.38 -9.80
C ASP A 327 -8.32 4.20 -10.70
N ARG A 328 -8.28 4.37 -12.03
CA ARG A 328 -8.94 3.42 -12.97
C ARG A 328 -8.09 2.85 -14.07
N GLN A 329 -7.07 3.56 -14.55
CA GLN A 329 -6.40 3.18 -15.79
C GLN A 329 -5.14 2.35 -15.53
N ASN A 330 -4.43 2.63 -14.43
CA ASN A 330 -3.20 1.92 -14.08
C ASN A 330 -3.40 0.40 -14.08
N TRP A 331 -4.51 -0.08 -13.52
CA TRP A 331 -4.84 -1.51 -13.40
C TRP A 331 -5.95 -1.98 -14.34
N ARG A 332 -6.24 -1.22 -15.41
CA ARG A 332 -7.30 -1.59 -16.35
C ARG A 332 -6.87 -2.79 -17.19
N HIS A 333 -7.80 -3.69 -17.49
CA HIS A 333 -7.62 -4.84 -18.38
C HIS A 333 -6.43 -5.75 -18.01
N THR A 334 -6.18 -5.95 -16.71
CA THR A 334 -5.03 -6.71 -16.22
C THR A 334 -4.93 -8.11 -16.82
N PRO A 335 -5.98 -8.96 -16.80
CA PRO A 335 -5.88 -10.31 -17.37
C PRO A 335 -5.53 -10.30 -18.86
N GLN A 336 -6.13 -9.38 -19.64
CA GLN A 336 -5.89 -9.26 -21.08
C GLN A 336 -4.49 -8.74 -21.45
N ARG A 337 -3.70 -8.31 -20.45
CA ARG A 337 -2.37 -7.73 -20.63
C ARG A 337 -1.25 -8.67 -20.23
N GLN A 338 -1.54 -9.95 -19.94
CA GLN A 338 -0.52 -10.93 -19.58
C GLN A 338 0.65 -10.94 -20.58
N GLY A 339 1.88 -11.05 -20.08
CA GLY A 339 3.11 -11.02 -20.87
C GLY A 339 3.54 -9.63 -21.36
N THR A 340 2.75 -8.57 -21.10
CA THR A 340 3.06 -7.19 -21.54
C THR A 340 3.55 -6.28 -20.42
N LEU A 341 4.23 -5.21 -20.82
CA LEU A 341 4.66 -4.11 -19.97
C LEU A 341 3.99 -2.79 -20.38
N GLN A 342 3.96 -1.81 -19.47
CA GLN A 342 3.48 -0.46 -19.77
C GLN A 342 4.28 0.58 -18.99
N ARG A 343 4.56 1.70 -19.64
CA ARG A 343 5.26 2.87 -19.09
C ARG A 343 4.39 4.10 -19.30
N VAL A 344 3.89 4.71 -18.23
CA VAL A 344 3.04 5.88 -18.33
C VAL A 344 3.59 7.02 -17.48
N LEU A 345 3.93 8.13 -18.13
CA LEU A 345 4.33 9.35 -17.45
C LEU A 345 3.10 10.23 -17.21
N VAL A 346 2.81 10.52 -15.95
CA VAL A 346 1.76 11.45 -15.53
C VAL A 346 2.42 12.75 -15.08
N SER A 347 2.20 13.82 -15.84
CA SER A 347 2.69 15.16 -15.52
C SER A 347 1.54 16.04 -15.04
N PRO A 348 1.61 16.62 -13.82
CA PRO A 348 0.53 17.48 -13.32
C PRO A 348 0.52 18.86 -13.98
N ASN A 349 1.63 19.27 -14.58
CA ASN A 349 1.81 20.60 -15.16
C ASN A 349 1.26 20.61 -16.59
N GLY A 350 0.58 21.70 -16.97
CA GLY A 350 0.09 21.88 -18.34
C GLY A 350 1.28 22.11 -19.28
N GLY A 351 1.61 21.13 -20.11
CA GLY A 351 2.75 21.16 -21.02
C GLY A 351 2.66 20.10 -22.10
N SER A 352 3.67 19.98 -22.96
CA SER A 352 3.73 18.92 -23.97
C SER A 352 4.32 17.62 -23.40
N PRO A 353 4.03 16.46 -24.01
CA PRO A 353 4.68 15.19 -23.66
C PRO A 353 6.22 15.25 -23.66
N GLU A 354 6.82 15.99 -24.59
CA GLU A 354 8.26 16.16 -24.72
C GLU A 354 8.84 16.95 -23.55
N ALA A 355 8.15 18.02 -23.15
CA ALA A 355 8.54 18.83 -22.00
C ALA A 355 8.48 18.02 -20.69
N ALA A 356 7.45 17.18 -20.51
CA ALA A 356 7.36 16.29 -19.36
C ALA A 356 8.52 15.29 -19.31
N ARG A 357 8.87 14.69 -20.46
CA ARG A 357 10.01 13.75 -20.55
C ARG A 357 11.35 14.43 -20.30
N ALA A 358 11.55 15.65 -20.80
CA ALA A 358 12.80 16.41 -20.66
C ALA A 358 13.12 16.80 -19.20
N GLN A 359 12.16 16.71 -18.28
CA GLN A 359 12.40 16.91 -16.86
C GLN A 359 13.25 15.81 -16.24
N TRP A 360 13.42 14.65 -16.88
CA TRP A 360 14.18 13.52 -16.35
C TRP A 360 15.59 13.48 -16.96
N GLN A 361 16.60 13.63 -16.12
CA GLN A 361 18.01 13.79 -16.49
C GLN A 361 18.89 12.81 -15.71
N GLU A 362 20.06 12.52 -16.27
CA GLU A 362 21.07 11.68 -15.62
C GLU A 362 21.42 12.21 -14.23
N GLY A 363 21.42 11.34 -13.21
CA GLY A 363 21.67 11.71 -11.82
C GLY A 363 20.44 12.09 -11.01
N ASP A 364 19.26 12.22 -11.63
CA ASP A 364 18.03 12.49 -10.91
C ASP A 364 17.67 11.36 -9.93
N TYR A 365 17.25 11.75 -8.73
CA TYR A 365 16.70 10.85 -7.71
C TYR A 365 15.18 10.93 -7.67
N ALA A 366 14.53 9.80 -7.42
CA ALA A 366 13.10 9.67 -7.29
C ALA A 366 12.72 8.64 -6.22
N LEU A 367 11.57 8.87 -5.57
CA LEU A 367 10.96 7.90 -4.67
C LEU A 367 10.25 6.82 -5.48
N VAL A 368 10.39 5.56 -5.09
CA VAL A 368 9.59 4.47 -5.65
C VAL A 368 8.48 4.11 -4.68
N ILE A 369 7.25 3.99 -5.20
CA ILE A 369 6.11 3.40 -4.50
C ILE A 369 5.78 2.09 -5.22
N HIS A 370 6.09 0.97 -4.59
CA HIS A 370 5.90 -0.35 -5.17
C HIS A 370 4.52 -0.91 -4.81
N LEU A 371 3.87 -1.55 -5.78
CA LEU A 371 2.68 -2.37 -5.56
C LEU A 371 2.64 -3.56 -6.50
N PHE A 372 2.34 -4.76 -5.98
CA PHE A 372 1.97 -5.90 -6.81
C PHE A 372 0.55 -6.41 -6.55
N GLY A 373 -0.01 -7.12 -7.53
CA GLY A 373 -1.32 -7.75 -7.48
C GLY A 373 -1.32 -9.26 -7.22
N GLY A 374 -2.43 -9.89 -7.57
CA GLY A 374 -2.73 -11.28 -7.28
C GLY A 374 -2.53 -12.24 -8.44
N ILE A 375 -2.76 -13.52 -8.15
CA ILE A 375 -2.64 -14.64 -9.09
C ILE A 375 -4.04 -15.23 -9.33
N GLY A 376 -4.49 -15.18 -10.57
CA GLY A 376 -5.75 -15.75 -11.07
C GLY A 376 -5.52 -16.98 -11.95
N GLY A 377 -6.52 -17.34 -12.76
CA GLY A 377 -6.48 -18.51 -13.63
C GLY A 377 -6.85 -19.82 -12.93
N GLU A 378 -6.56 -20.95 -13.57
CA GLU A 378 -6.75 -22.30 -13.03
C GLU A 378 -6.02 -22.47 -11.70
N ASN A 379 -4.78 -21.98 -11.62
CA ASN A 379 -3.94 -22.04 -10.43
C ASN A 379 -4.04 -20.76 -9.58
N SER A 380 -5.23 -20.16 -9.51
CA SER A 380 -5.48 -18.93 -8.74
C SER A 380 -5.17 -19.06 -7.24
N GLU A 381 -4.79 -17.95 -6.61
CA GLU A 381 -4.70 -17.88 -5.16
C GLU A 381 -6.08 -17.63 -4.53
N PHE A 382 -6.20 -17.88 -3.23
CA PHE A 382 -7.45 -17.62 -2.53
C PHE A 382 -7.71 -16.11 -2.44
N ILE A 383 -8.81 -15.63 -3.03
CA ILE A 383 -9.19 -14.21 -3.07
C ILE A 383 -10.48 -14.01 -2.25
N PRO A 384 -10.39 -13.83 -0.92
CA PRO A 384 -11.56 -13.74 -0.06
C PRO A 384 -12.38 -12.48 -0.36
N LEU A 385 -13.69 -12.65 -0.56
CA LEU A 385 -14.63 -11.56 -0.86
C LEU A 385 -14.20 -10.67 -2.04
N GLY A 386 -13.46 -11.22 -3.00
CA GLY A 386 -12.92 -10.44 -4.12
C GLY A 386 -11.86 -9.42 -3.71
N THR A 387 -11.18 -9.62 -2.57
CA THR A 387 -10.13 -8.72 -2.07
C THR A 387 -8.75 -9.29 -2.37
N VAL A 388 -7.98 -8.60 -3.21
CA VAL A 388 -6.58 -8.89 -3.49
C VAL A 388 -5.73 -7.85 -2.76
N THR A 389 -5.09 -8.25 -1.66
CA THR A 389 -4.32 -7.34 -0.80
C THR A 389 -3.11 -6.77 -1.52
N GLY A 390 -2.32 -7.62 -2.17
CA GLY A 390 -1.04 -7.23 -2.78
C GLY A 390 0.06 -7.03 -1.75
N HIS A 391 1.10 -6.28 -2.14
CA HIS A 391 2.23 -5.89 -1.28
C HIS A 391 2.63 -4.46 -1.56
N PHE A 392 3.10 -3.74 -0.53
CA PHE A 392 3.50 -2.34 -0.62
C PHE A 392 4.89 -2.16 -0.03
N ALA A 393 5.71 -1.36 -0.70
CA ALA A 393 7.00 -0.92 -0.19
C ALA A 393 7.40 0.43 -0.78
N TYR A 394 8.27 1.15 -0.08
CA TYR A 394 8.99 2.29 -0.65
C TYR A 394 10.31 1.82 -1.29
N GLY A 395 10.93 2.69 -2.07
CA GLY A 395 12.23 2.45 -2.66
C GLY A 395 12.86 3.71 -3.23
N LEU A 396 13.98 3.52 -3.90
CA LEU A 396 14.76 4.55 -4.56
C LEU A 396 14.83 4.22 -6.05
N ALA A 397 14.64 5.25 -6.88
CA ALA A 397 15.03 5.23 -8.27
C ALA A 397 16.08 6.31 -8.53
N ARG A 398 17.06 5.98 -9.36
CA ARG A 398 18.02 6.93 -9.91
C ARG A 398 18.03 6.84 -11.42
N VAL A 399 18.06 7.98 -12.11
CA VAL A 399 18.31 7.98 -13.56
C VAL A 399 19.80 7.78 -13.79
N VAL A 400 20.15 6.70 -14.48
CA VAL A 400 21.55 6.32 -14.76
C VAL A 400 21.74 6.08 -16.25
N ARG A 401 22.97 6.27 -16.72
CA ARG A 401 23.42 5.78 -18.02
C ARG A 401 23.87 4.33 -17.89
N GLU A 402 23.13 3.42 -18.50
CA GLU A 402 23.46 2.00 -18.49
C GLU A 402 24.69 1.73 -19.37
N PRO A 403 25.74 1.07 -18.84
CA PRO A 403 27.04 1.00 -19.51
C PRO A 403 27.12 0.06 -20.73
N ILE A 404 26.23 -0.92 -20.89
CA ILE A 404 26.20 -1.81 -22.06
C ILE A 404 25.52 -1.10 -23.25
N ALA A 405 24.33 -0.55 -23.03
CA ALA A 405 23.50 0.08 -24.03
C ALA A 405 23.82 1.56 -24.29
N ASP A 406 24.53 2.21 -23.35
CA ASP A 406 24.81 3.65 -23.34
C ASP A 406 23.52 4.51 -23.40
N GLU A 407 22.50 4.10 -22.65
CA GLU A 407 21.19 4.74 -22.63
C GLU A 407 20.75 5.12 -21.21
N LEU A 408 19.91 6.15 -21.10
CA LEU A 408 19.32 6.53 -19.83
C LEU A 408 18.19 5.58 -19.44
N GLN A 409 18.24 5.09 -18.21
CA GLN A 409 17.20 4.24 -17.61
C GLN A 409 17.06 4.50 -16.11
N PHE A 410 16.00 3.96 -15.53
CA PHE A 410 15.86 3.88 -14.08
C PHE A 410 16.71 2.73 -13.50
N GLU A 411 17.59 3.05 -12.55
CA GLU A 411 18.12 2.10 -11.58
C GLU A 411 17.20 2.11 -10.36
N ILE A 412 16.50 0.99 -10.11
CA ILE A 412 15.53 0.87 -9.01
C ILE A 412 16.10 -0.04 -7.91
N GLN A 413 15.97 0.43 -6.67
CA GLN A 413 16.22 -0.31 -5.45
C GLN A 413 14.97 -0.27 -4.58
N TYR A 414 14.57 -1.41 -4.04
CA TYR A 414 13.43 -1.52 -3.13
C TYR A 414 13.89 -1.57 -1.68
N GLN A 415 13.16 -0.89 -0.80
CA GLN A 415 13.30 -1.02 0.64
C GLN A 415 12.21 -1.96 1.15
N GLN A 416 12.48 -3.26 1.08
CA GLN A 416 11.47 -4.28 1.35
C GLN A 416 11.28 -4.48 2.84
N ILE A 417 10.08 -4.15 3.33
CA ILE A 417 9.57 -4.58 4.63
C ILE A 417 8.71 -5.81 4.38
N TYR A 418 9.34 -6.98 4.43
CA TYR A 418 8.76 -8.23 3.93
C TYR A 418 8.69 -9.27 5.04
N ALA A 419 7.49 -9.80 5.28
CA ALA A 419 7.27 -10.83 6.29
C ALA A 419 7.94 -12.15 5.91
N HIS A 420 8.27 -12.94 6.92
CA HIS A 420 8.84 -14.27 6.73
C HIS A 420 7.90 -15.14 5.90
N SER A 421 8.44 -15.77 4.85
CA SER A 421 7.66 -16.45 3.82
C SER A 421 8.38 -17.66 3.26
N SER A 422 7.62 -18.59 2.70
CA SER A 422 8.12 -19.83 2.10
C SER A 422 9.23 -19.64 1.03
N PRO A 423 9.20 -18.61 0.15
CA PRO A 423 10.27 -18.36 -0.84
C PRO A 423 11.55 -17.75 -0.27
N ALA A 424 11.57 -17.36 1.01
CA ALA A 424 12.67 -16.64 1.64
C ALA A 424 13.08 -15.34 0.92
N VAL A 425 12.09 -14.54 0.50
CA VAL A 425 12.31 -13.12 0.18
C VAL A 425 12.57 -12.40 1.49
N LEU A 426 13.70 -11.70 1.57
CA LEU A 426 14.15 -11.09 2.81
C LEU A 426 13.67 -9.65 2.93
N SER A 427 13.53 -9.19 4.17
CA SER A 427 13.39 -7.77 4.43
C SER A 427 14.75 -7.10 4.32
N GLY A 428 14.84 -5.96 3.63
CA GLY A 428 16.07 -5.19 3.44
C GLY A 428 16.12 -4.49 2.08
N THR A 429 17.28 -3.93 1.78
CA THR A 429 17.52 -3.31 0.48
C THR A 429 17.72 -4.36 -0.62
N HIS A 430 16.94 -4.28 -1.70
CA HIS A 430 17.03 -5.14 -2.88
C HIS A 430 17.25 -4.31 -4.15
N ASP A 431 18.08 -4.79 -5.06
CA ASP A 431 18.01 -4.29 -6.44
C ASP A 431 16.77 -4.83 -7.18
N TRP A 432 16.47 -4.26 -8.34
CA TRP A 432 15.34 -4.74 -9.14
C TRP A 432 15.48 -6.22 -9.54
N GLY A 433 16.69 -6.66 -9.86
CA GLY A 433 16.98 -8.03 -10.29
C GLY A 433 16.63 -9.06 -9.20
N SER A 434 17.02 -8.84 -7.95
CA SER A 434 16.81 -9.80 -6.86
C SER A 434 15.38 -9.87 -6.34
N TYR A 435 14.65 -8.75 -6.34
CA TYR A 435 13.27 -8.74 -5.82
C TYR A 435 12.24 -9.07 -6.90
N THR A 436 12.42 -8.50 -8.09
CA THR A 436 11.44 -8.65 -9.17
C THR A 436 11.88 -9.72 -10.15
N GLY A 437 13.09 -9.60 -10.71
CA GLY A 437 13.54 -10.41 -11.85
C GLY A 437 14.04 -11.82 -11.54
N ASP A 438 14.32 -12.11 -10.26
CA ASP A 438 14.93 -13.36 -9.81
C ASP A 438 14.04 -14.54 -10.19
N MET A 439 14.61 -15.52 -10.87
CA MET A 439 13.85 -16.64 -11.40
C MET A 439 13.38 -17.59 -10.31
N GLN A 440 14.14 -17.70 -9.21
CA GLN A 440 13.88 -18.62 -8.09
C GLN A 440 12.80 -18.08 -7.15
N ARG A 441 12.75 -16.77 -6.90
CA ARG A 441 11.85 -16.18 -5.88
C ARG A 441 11.26 -14.81 -6.24
N GLY A 442 11.68 -14.22 -7.35
CA GLY A 442 11.23 -12.92 -7.81
C GLY A 442 9.83 -12.95 -8.42
N TRP A 443 9.14 -11.82 -8.37
CA TRP A 443 7.70 -11.76 -8.69
C TRP A 443 7.37 -11.56 -10.17
N LEU A 444 8.36 -11.34 -11.05
CA LEU A 444 8.17 -10.91 -12.44
C LEU A 444 7.22 -11.80 -13.26
N GLY A 445 7.42 -13.12 -13.18
CA GLY A 445 6.68 -14.10 -13.98
C GLY A 445 5.32 -14.48 -13.40
N ILE A 446 5.06 -14.16 -12.13
CA ILE A 446 3.93 -14.71 -11.38
C ILE A 446 3.03 -13.64 -10.75
N ARG A 447 3.39 -12.36 -10.71
CA ARG A 447 2.49 -11.29 -10.25
C ARG A 447 2.53 -10.07 -11.16
N PRO A 448 1.41 -9.35 -11.35
CA PRO A 448 1.45 -8.05 -11.99
C PRO A 448 1.99 -7.00 -11.01
N ILE A 449 2.87 -6.12 -11.47
CA ILE A 449 3.53 -5.09 -10.65
C ILE A 449 3.23 -3.71 -11.24
N SER A 450 3.11 -2.70 -10.39
CA SER A 450 3.11 -1.29 -10.73
C SER A 450 4.04 -0.55 -9.77
N ASP A 451 5.19 -0.12 -10.27
CA ASP A 451 6.06 0.80 -9.57
C ASP A 451 5.72 2.23 -9.99
N VAL A 452 5.56 3.14 -9.04
CA VAL A 452 5.45 4.58 -9.30
C VAL A 452 6.76 5.24 -8.96
N VAL A 453 7.47 5.74 -9.96
CA VAL A 453 8.67 6.55 -9.80
C VAL A 453 8.23 8.01 -9.68
N VAL A 454 8.42 8.59 -8.50
CA VAL A 454 7.94 9.92 -8.12
C VAL A 454 9.11 10.90 -8.10
N LYS A 455 9.09 11.87 -9.01
CA LYS A 455 10.05 12.98 -9.00
C LYS A 455 9.37 14.23 -8.44
N LEU A 456 9.94 14.73 -7.35
CA LEU A 456 9.58 16.01 -6.74
C LEU A 456 10.81 16.57 -6.02
N ASP A 457 11.37 17.66 -6.56
CA ASP A 457 12.66 18.21 -6.11
C ASP A 457 12.67 18.66 -4.64
N SER A 458 11.51 19.04 -4.08
CA SER A 458 11.38 19.38 -2.66
C SER A 458 11.50 18.16 -1.74
N LEU A 459 11.37 16.93 -2.25
CA LEU A 459 11.58 15.69 -1.52
C LEU A 459 12.97 15.09 -1.78
N THR A 460 13.36 14.97 -3.05
CA THR A 460 14.47 14.10 -3.47
C THR A 460 15.83 14.79 -3.42
N THR A 461 15.86 16.12 -3.51
CA THR A 461 17.08 16.91 -3.37
C THR A 461 17.16 17.45 -1.93
N PRO A 462 18.27 17.22 -1.21
CA PRO A 462 18.46 17.78 0.14
C PRO A 462 18.25 19.30 0.17
N LEU A 463 17.61 19.78 1.23
CA LEU A 463 17.44 21.19 1.52
C LEU A 463 18.68 21.72 2.24
N GLN A 464 19.23 22.83 1.76
CA GLN A 464 20.36 23.52 2.40
C GLN A 464 19.87 24.81 3.05
N LEU A 465 19.63 24.78 4.36
CA LEU A 465 19.05 25.87 5.14
C LEU A 465 20.13 26.48 6.04
N GLY A 466 20.94 27.37 5.49
CA GLY A 466 22.16 27.86 6.15
C GLY A 466 23.23 26.77 6.17
N GLU A 467 23.76 26.44 7.34
CA GLU A 467 24.72 25.34 7.54
C GLU A 467 24.02 23.97 7.68
N THR A 468 22.71 23.96 7.89
CA THR A 468 21.95 22.74 8.16
C THR A 468 21.45 22.10 6.86
N ARG A 469 21.76 20.81 6.68
CA ARG A 469 21.27 19.98 5.57
C ARG A 469 20.12 19.09 6.04
N ILE A 470 18.98 19.15 5.35
CA ILE A 470 17.76 18.39 5.67
C ILE A 470 17.31 17.57 4.47
N SER A 471 17.04 16.27 4.66
CA SER A 471 16.53 15.40 3.58
C SER A 471 15.55 14.37 4.14
N LEU A 472 14.25 14.52 3.85
CA LEU A 472 13.25 13.50 4.20
C LEU A 472 13.46 12.22 3.43
N PHE A 473 13.92 12.31 2.19
CA PHE A 473 14.17 11.12 1.38
C PHE A 473 15.29 10.27 1.99
N GLU A 474 16.40 10.89 2.40
CA GLU A 474 17.50 10.20 3.10
C GLU A 474 17.02 9.60 4.43
N GLU A 475 16.26 10.38 5.21
CA GLU A 475 15.70 9.90 6.47
C GLU A 475 14.71 8.73 6.27
N LEU A 476 13.85 8.79 5.26
CA LEU A 476 12.94 7.69 4.91
C LEU A 476 13.71 6.41 4.60
N LEU A 477 14.79 6.49 3.82
CA LEU A 477 15.62 5.32 3.51
C LEU A 477 16.20 4.70 4.79
N ILE A 478 16.76 5.53 5.69
CA ILE A 478 17.26 5.07 6.99
C ILE A 478 16.16 4.37 7.79
N GLN A 479 14.98 4.99 7.91
CA GLN A 479 13.88 4.42 8.69
C GLN A 479 13.33 3.13 8.08
N THR A 480 13.31 3.00 6.76
CA THR A 480 12.94 1.73 6.13
C THR A 480 13.96 0.63 6.41
N GLN A 481 15.27 0.93 6.47
CA GLN A 481 16.31 -0.04 6.83
C GLN A 481 16.24 -0.45 8.31
N VAL A 482 15.90 0.47 9.21
CA VAL A 482 15.63 0.18 10.64
C VAL A 482 14.50 -0.83 10.77
N ILE A 483 13.36 -0.56 10.11
CA ILE A 483 12.20 -1.46 10.17
C ILE A 483 12.50 -2.79 9.48
N ALA A 484 13.24 -2.79 8.36
CA ALA A 484 13.59 -4.01 7.67
C ALA A 484 14.50 -4.94 8.50
N ALA A 485 15.51 -4.40 9.19
CA ALA A 485 16.36 -5.18 10.08
C ALA A 485 15.57 -5.82 11.22
N ARG A 486 14.64 -5.08 11.82
CA ARG A 486 13.73 -5.58 12.85
C ARG A 486 12.79 -6.68 12.32
N TYR A 487 12.32 -6.54 11.09
CA TYR A 487 11.53 -7.56 10.40
C TYR A 487 12.30 -8.86 10.19
N ARG A 488 13.62 -8.80 9.91
CA ARG A 488 14.46 -10.00 9.76
C ARG A 488 14.59 -10.79 11.07
N THR A 489 14.59 -10.11 12.21
CA THR A 489 14.74 -10.78 13.53
C THR A 489 13.41 -11.05 14.22
N GLY A 490 12.32 -10.47 13.71
CA GLY A 490 11.02 -10.49 14.38
C GLY A 490 11.04 -9.78 15.74
N ASP A 491 11.82 -8.70 15.86
CA ASP A 491 12.12 -8.04 17.13
C ASP A 491 12.60 -9.01 18.22
N GLY A 492 13.46 -9.96 17.83
CA GLY A 492 14.01 -10.98 18.71
C GLY A 492 13.15 -12.24 18.86
N THR A 493 11.89 -12.23 18.40
CA THR A 493 11.00 -13.39 18.51
C THR A 493 11.23 -14.46 17.43
N GLY A 494 12.12 -14.19 16.47
CA GLY A 494 12.44 -15.07 15.35
C GLY A 494 11.42 -15.06 14.21
N VAL A 495 10.37 -14.22 14.27
CA VAL A 495 9.37 -14.15 13.20
C VAL A 495 8.71 -12.79 13.09
N ALA A 496 8.49 -12.37 11.84
CA ALA A 496 7.64 -11.23 11.48
C ALA A 496 6.53 -11.76 10.57
N GLY A 497 5.29 -11.68 11.04
CA GLY A 497 4.09 -12.14 10.33
C GLY A 497 3.11 -10.99 10.08
N VAL A 498 2.22 -11.18 9.11
CA VAL A 498 1.21 -10.17 8.76
C VAL A 498 -0.04 -10.30 9.63
N THR A 499 -0.48 -9.19 10.22
CA THR A 499 -1.76 -9.02 10.90
C THR A 499 -2.48 -7.78 10.35
N PRO A 500 -3.76 -7.53 10.70
CA PRO A 500 -4.43 -6.29 10.33
C PRO A 500 -3.76 -5.00 10.86
N ALA A 501 -2.90 -5.10 11.88
CA ALA A 501 -2.27 -3.97 12.57
C ALA A 501 -0.72 -3.99 12.49
N THR A 502 -0.14 -4.99 11.83
CA THR A 502 1.28 -5.11 11.48
C THR A 502 1.40 -5.74 10.10
N SER A 503 1.86 -4.98 9.12
CA SER A 503 1.93 -5.45 7.73
C SER A 503 2.92 -4.59 6.94
N CYS A 504 3.39 -5.13 5.82
CA CYS A 504 4.31 -4.42 4.91
C CYS A 504 3.85 -2.99 4.57
N VAL A 505 2.55 -2.79 4.32
CA VAL A 505 1.99 -1.46 4.03
C VAL A 505 1.97 -0.55 5.26
N GLN A 506 1.63 -1.07 6.44
CA GLN A 506 1.61 -0.25 7.65
C GLN A 506 3.00 0.14 8.10
N ASP A 507 3.94 -0.79 8.07
CA ASP A 507 5.30 -0.54 8.57
C ASP A 507 6.13 0.28 7.57
N SER A 508 5.89 0.13 6.26
CA SER A 508 6.43 1.09 5.27
C SER A 508 5.93 2.50 5.50
N ASN A 509 4.64 2.65 5.82
CA ASN A 509 4.06 3.97 6.11
C ASN A 509 4.46 4.49 7.50
N GLN A 510 4.73 3.61 8.47
CA GLN A 510 5.33 3.98 9.75
C GLN A 510 6.74 4.55 9.53
N ALA A 511 7.55 3.96 8.63
CA ALA A 511 8.86 4.51 8.27
C ALA A 511 8.75 5.95 7.77
N LEU A 512 7.78 6.22 6.87
CA LEU A 512 7.52 7.56 6.38
C LEU A 512 7.06 8.52 7.48
N PHE A 513 6.17 8.07 8.37
CA PHE A 513 5.75 8.87 9.51
C PHE A 513 6.93 9.23 10.42
N ILE A 514 7.74 8.24 10.81
CA ILE A 514 8.92 8.45 11.65
C ILE A 514 9.89 9.42 10.97
N ALA A 515 10.16 9.25 9.68
CA ALA A 515 11.06 10.12 8.94
C ALA A 515 10.60 11.58 8.94
N MET A 516 9.29 11.82 8.80
CA MET A 516 8.73 13.18 8.92
C MET A 516 8.89 13.74 10.34
N GLN A 517 8.68 12.94 11.38
CA GLN A 517 8.88 13.39 12.78
C GLN A 517 10.36 13.71 13.06
N GLN A 518 11.30 12.91 12.56
CA GLN A 518 12.73 13.17 12.74
C GLN A 518 13.16 14.47 12.03
N VAL A 519 12.70 14.69 10.79
CA VAL A 519 12.97 15.94 10.08
C VAL A 519 12.36 17.13 10.81
N ARG A 520 11.10 17.02 11.24
CA ARG A 520 10.40 18.08 11.98
C ARG A 520 11.17 18.46 13.24
N ARG A 521 11.60 17.47 14.02
CA ARG A 521 12.37 17.69 15.23
C ARG A 521 13.70 18.39 14.95
N ARG A 522 14.44 17.97 13.92
CA ARG A 522 15.67 18.66 13.52
C ARG A 522 15.43 20.14 13.21
N ILE A 523 14.28 20.50 12.63
CA ILE A 523 13.90 21.90 12.40
C ILE A 523 13.54 22.61 13.72
N GLU A 524 12.78 21.95 14.60
CA GLU A 524 12.33 22.53 15.89
C GLU A 524 13.48 22.74 16.89
N GLU A 525 14.48 21.86 16.89
CA GLU A 525 15.66 21.92 17.76
C GLU A 525 16.72 22.92 17.29
N HIS A 526 16.63 23.43 16.05
CA HIS A 526 17.59 24.36 15.44
C HIS A 526 16.86 25.64 14.99
N PRO A 527 16.56 26.59 15.91
CA PRO A 527 15.80 27.81 15.60
C PRO A 527 16.41 28.67 14.48
N GLU A 528 17.72 28.55 14.24
CA GLU A 528 18.44 29.18 13.13
C GLU A 528 17.91 28.75 11.75
N VAL A 529 17.39 27.53 11.62
CA VAL A 529 16.77 27.03 10.38
C VAL A 529 15.51 27.84 10.07
N VAL A 530 14.64 28.03 11.06
CA VAL A 530 13.41 28.82 10.91
C VAL A 530 13.74 30.27 10.60
N ARG A 531 14.70 30.85 11.33
CA ARG A 531 15.16 32.22 11.09
C ARG A 531 15.70 32.39 9.67
N TRP A 532 16.52 31.44 9.21
CA TRP A 532 17.07 31.46 7.86
C TRP A 532 15.97 31.45 6.80
N VAL A 533 14.93 30.62 6.96
CA VAL A 533 13.79 30.59 6.03
C VAL A 533 13.03 31.91 6.01
N ILE A 534 12.80 32.53 7.16
CA ILE A 534 12.11 33.84 7.26
C ILE A 534 12.93 34.94 6.59
N ASP A 535 14.22 35.02 6.92
CA ASP A 535 15.14 36.03 6.39
C ASP A 535 15.35 35.87 4.87
N ASN A 536 15.19 34.65 4.35
CA ASN A 536 15.40 34.29 2.94
C ASN A 536 14.11 33.86 2.21
N ILE A 537 12.93 34.32 2.63
CA ILE A 537 11.62 33.80 2.17
C ILE A 537 11.41 33.83 0.64
N LYS A 538 12.11 34.73 -0.07
CA LYS A 538 12.04 34.86 -1.54
C LYS A 538 13.04 33.97 -2.29
N SER A 539 13.97 33.32 -1.59
CA SER A 539 14.96 32.44 -2.20
C SER A 539 14.29 31.16 -2.74
N PRO A 540 14.81 30.56 -3.83
CA PRO A 540 14.30 29.29 -4.35
C PRO A 540 14.29 28.18 -3.29
N GLU A 541 15.31 28.17 -2.43
CA GLU A 541 15.48 27.16 -1.39
C GLU A 541 14.45 27.29 -0.26
N ALA A 542 14.15 28.52 0.19
CA ALA A 542 13.06 28.77 1.13
C ALA A 542 11.70 28.37 0.53
N GLN A 543 11.47 28.63 -0.76
CA GLN A 543 10.24 28.20 -1.44
C GLN A 543 10.13 26.67 -1.52
N ARG A 544 11.23 25.97 -1.80
CA ARG A 544 11.30 24.50 -1.74
C ARG A 544 11.02 23.98 -0.32
N ALA A 545 11.56 24.64 0.70
CA ALA A 545 11.27 24.30 2.10
C ALA A 545 9.78 24.48 2.46
N LEU A 546 9.13 25.56 2.00
CA LEU A 546 7.69 25.76 2.20
C LEU A 546 6.85 24.68 1.48
N GLN A 547 7.23 24.30 0.25
CA GLN A 547 6.60 23.20 -0.47
C GLN A 547 6.80 21.87 0.25
N PHE A 548 8.00 21.64 0.79
CA PHE A 548 8.32 20.46 1.58
C PHE A 548 7.44 20.36 2.84
N VAL A 549 7.26 21.46 3.58
CA VAL A 549 6.36 21.50 4.75
C VAL A 549 4.90 21.24 4.35
N ALA A 550 4.45 21.82 3.24
CA ALA A 550 3.09 21.58 2.74
C ALA A 550 2.86 20.11 2.34
N LEU A 551 3.85 19.48 1.70
CA LEU A 551 3.85 18.06 1.37
C LEU A 551 3.81 17.20 2.65
N ALA A 552 4.69 17.48 3.60
CA ALA A 552 4.79 16.73 4.86
C ALA A 552 3.46 16.77 5.63
N ASN A 553 2.82 17.94 5.72
CA ASN A 553 1.51 18.10 6.36
C ASN A 553 0.41 17.25 5.68
N ASP A 554 0.38 17.21 4.34
CA ASP A 554 -0.60 16.41 3.60
C ASP A 554 -0.33 14.90 3.70
N LEU A 555 0.93 14.48 3.77
CA LEU A 555 1.32 13.09 4.02
C LEU A 555 1.00 12.68 5.46
N GLU A 556 1.29 13.51 6.45
CA GLU A 556 0.97 13.24 7.86
C GLU A 556 -0.55 13.11 8.05
N GLN A 557 -1.36 13.98 7.44
CA GLN A 557 -2.82 13.87 7.46
C GLN A 557 -3.34 12.56 6.83
N LEU A 558 -2.64 12.03 5.83
CA LEU A 558 -2.96 10.74 5.22
C LEU A 558 -2.61 9.56 6.14
N LEU A 559 -1.46 9.65 6.82
CA LEU A 559 -0.96 8.59 7.70
C LEU A 559 -1.67 8.54 9.04
N VAL A 560 -2.14 9.69 9.51
CA VAL A 560 -2.76 9.91 10.81
C VAL A 560 -4.15 10.54 10.62
N PRO A 561 -5.15 9.76 10.16
CA PRO A 561 -6.48 10.30 9.93
C PRO A 561 -7.05 10.88 11.23
N TYR A 562 -7.66 12.07 11.12
CA TYR A 562 -8.19 12.86 12.25
C TYR A 562 -7.15 13.34 13.29
N GLY A 563 -5.85 13.26 12.98
CA GLY A 563 -4.78 13.68 13.89
C GLY A 563 -4.58 12.77 15.11
N VAL A 564 -5.20 11.58 15.11
CA VAL A 564 -5.02 10.58 16.17
C VAL A 564 -3.87 9.65 15.82
N ILE A 565 -2.69 9.91 16.39
CA ILE A 565 -1.49 9.09 16.20
C ILE A 565 -1.67 7.76 16.95
N ARG A 566 -1.31 6.65 16.31
CA ARG A 566 -1.27 5.37 17.02
C ARG A 566 -0.17 5.43 18.09
N ALA A 567 -0.50 4.99 19.30
CA ALA A 567 0.45 5.03 20.43
C ALA A 567 1.75 4.28 20.13
N ASP A 568 1.71 3.17 19.39
CA ASP A 568 2.91 2.42 19.01
C ASP A 568 3.78 3.20 18.01
N TRP A 569 3.19 3.86 17.03
CA TRP A 569 3.92 4.73 16.09
C TRP A 569 4.56 5.92 16.78
N GLN A 570 3.84 6.55 17.71
CA GLN A 570 4.37 7.65 18.51
C GLN A 570 5.56 7.19 19.38
N ASN A 571 5.39 6.11 20.16
CA ASN A 571 6.45 5.57 21.00
C ASN A 571 7.70 5.22 20.19
N ASN A 572 7.52 4.61 19.02
CA ASN A 572 8.63 4.19 18.16
C ASN A 572 9.38 5.41 17.59
N ALA A 573 8.67 6.46 17.18
CA ALA A 573 9.28 7.71 16.76
C ALA A 573 10.04 8.40 17.92
N GLU A 574 9.45 8.46 19.11
CA GLU A 574 10.07 9.07 20.29
C GLU A 574 11.29 8.28 20.81
N SER A 575 11.27 6.95 20.72
CA SER A 575 12.37 6.05 21.08
C SER A 575 13.58 6.25 20.17
N LEU A 576 13.35 6.27 18.85
CA LEU A 576 14.41 6.56 17.87
C LEU A 576 15.01 7.95 18.05
N ALA A 577 14.20 8.90 18.49
CA ALA A 577 14.61 10.26 18.70
C ALA A 577 15.20 10.50 20.10
N GLY A 578 15.37 9.46 20.93
CA GLY A 578 16.01 9.53 22.24
C GLY A 578 15.23 10.28 23.33
N VAL A 579 13.92 10.53 23.12
CA VAL A 579 13.07 11.26 24.09
C VAL A 579 12.56 10.34 25.20
N VAL A 580 12.26 9.10 24.87
CA VAL A 580 12.07 8.03 25.85
C VAL A 580 13.34 7.17 25.89
N PRO A 581 13.67 6.55 27.04
CA PRO A 581 14.76 5.59 27.11
C PRO A 581 14.62 4.59 25.96
N ARG A 582 15.71 4.32 25.22
CA ARG A 582 15.70 3.34 24.12
C ARG A 582 15.18 2.01 24.67
N GLY A 583 13.91 1.73 24.37
CA GLY A 583 13.20 0.51 24.75
C GLY A 583 12.78 -0.25 23.50
N ALA A 584 12.43 -1.53 23.66
CA ALA A 584 11.94 -2.35 22.54
C ALA A 584 10.78 -1.62 21.84
N PHE A 585 10.90 -1.44 20.53
CA PHE A 585 9.82 -0.92 19.71
C PHE A 585 8.51 -1.63 20.06
N THR A 586 7.45 -0.85 20.18
CA THR A 586 6.14 -1.39 20.52
C THR A 586 5.35 -1.68 19.25
N SER A 587 4.55 -2.75 19.27
CA SER A 587 3.54 -3.02 18.26
C SER A 587 2.19 -3.20 18.94
N ASN A 588 1.17 -2.49 18.44
CA ASN A 588 -0.20 -2.65 18.94
C ASN A 588 -1.04 -3.44 17.94
N ASN A 589 -1.30 -4.71 18.25
CA ASN A 589 -2.08 -5.61 17.39
C ASN A 589 -3.60 -5.50 17.61
N GLY A 590 -4.06 -4.55 18.42
CA GLY A 590 -5.49 -4.38 18.73
C GLY A 590 -6.32 -3.95 17.52
N LEU A 591 -7.57 -4.42 17.44
CA LEU A 591 -8.52 -4.03 16.39
C LEU A 591 -8.71 -2.50 16.28
N PHE A 592 -8.62 -1.79 17.41
CA PHE A 592 -8.69 -0.33 17.44
C PHE A 592 -7.51 0.35 16.71
N ALA A 593 -6.31 -0.22 16.75
CA ALA A 593 -5.14 0.31 16.04
C ALA A 593 -5.31 0.19 14.51
N GLY A 594 -5.93 -0.90 14.04
CA GLY A 594 -6.31 -1.06 12.63
C GLY A 594 -7.32 0.00 12.16
N VAL A 595 -8.34 0.32 12.98
CA VAL A 595 -9.31 1.37 12.66
C VAL A 595 -8.66 2.77 12.58
N LEU A 596 -7.64 3.05 13.40
CA LEU A 596 -6.92 4.33 13.37
C LEU A 596 -5.92 4.45 12.20
N SER A 597 -5.62 3.36 11.49
CA SER A 597 -4.69 3.33 10.35
C SER A 597 -5.28 2.67 9.11
N TRP A 598 -6.61 2.67 8.99
CA TRP A 598 -7.32 1.89 7.97
C TRP A 598 -6.95 2.29 6.54
N GLN A 599 -6.56 3.54 6.29
CA GLN A 599 -6.09 4.03 4.99
C GLN A 599 -4.74 3.42 4.56
N THR A 600 -3.96 2.92 5.53
CA THR A 600 -2.70 2.21 5.33
C THR A 600 -2.83 0.71 5.62
N MET A 601 -4.05 0.17 5.78
CA MET A 601 -4.27 -1.28 5.93
C MET A 601 -4.24 -2.04 4.60
N MET A 602 -4.59 -1.38 3.48
CA MET A 602 -4.63 -2.03 2.16
C MET A 602 -3.53 -1.46 1.26
N PRO A 603 -2.62 -2.30 0.73
CA PRO A 603 -1.55 -1.87 -0.18
C PRO A 603 -2.04 -0.99 -1.34
N ARG A 604 -3.16 -1.36 -1.98
CA ARG A 604 -3.72 -0.57 -3.08
C ARG A 604 -4.20 0.81 -2.65
N TRP A 605 -4.82 0.94 -1.47
CA TRP A 605 -5.26 2.24 -0.97
C TRP A 605 -4.07 3.16 -0.68
N ALA A 606 -3.05 2.65 0.00
CA ALA A 606 -1.85 3.42 0.32
C ALA A 606 -1.12 3.88 -0.94
N HIS A 607 -0.86 2.96 -1.88
CA HIS A 607 -0.25 3.26 -3.18
C HIS A 607 -0.95 4.41 -3.91
N ASP A 608 -2.28 4.30 -4.08
CA ASP A 608 -3.04 5.32 -4.80
C ASP A 608 -3.13 6.63 -3.99
N ALA A 609 -3.28 6.57 -2.67
CA ALA A 609 -3.38 7.76 -1.84
C ALA A 609 -2.08 8.58 -1.80
N VAL A 610 -0.94 7.91 -1.61
CA VAL A 610 0.38 8.57 -1.59
C VAL A 610 0.69 9.16 -2.97
N ALA A 611 0.46 8.41 -4.06
CA ALA A 611 0.62 8.93 -5.42
C ALA A 611 -0.27 10.16 -5.69
N ARG A 612 -1.52 10.16 -5.21
CA ARG A 612 -2.43 11.33 -5.32
C ARG A 612 -1.93 12.53 -4.51
N VAL A 613 -1.30 12.34 -3.35
CA VAL A 613 -0.66 13.44 -2.59
C VAL A 613 0.45 14.06 -3.42
N PHE A 614 1.39 13.24 -3.91
CA PHE A 614 2.50 13.74 -4.74
C PHE A 614 2.04 14.47 -6.01
N LEU A 615 1.04 13.93 -6.72
CA LEU A 615 0.48 14.58 -7.91
C LEU A 615 -0.11 15.97 -7.58
N ARG A 616 -0.74 16.14 -6.41
CA ARG A 616 -1.29 17.44 -5.98
C ARG A 616 -0.20 18.46 -5.69
N HIS A 617 0.95 18.01 -5.19
CA HIS A 617 2.14 18.82 -4.93
C HIS A 617 3.02 19.05 -6.17
N GLY A 618 2.54 18.67 -7.36
CA GLY A 618 3.23 18.96 -8.61
C GLY A 618 4.29 17.94 -9.01
N ALA A 619 4.34 16.77 -8.38
CA ALA A 619 5.28 15.71 -8.72
C ALA A 619 4.98 15.07 -10.09
N GLU A 620 6.02 14.77 -10.85
CA GLU A 620 5.97 13.89 -12.02
C GLU A 620 5.89 12.43 -11.54
N LEU A 621 4.95 11.65 -12.06
CA LEU A 621 4.77 10.25 -11.69
C LEU A 621 4.96 9.33 -12.90
N TRP A 622 5.97 8.48 -12.85
CA TRP A 622 6.22 7.48 -13.90
C TRP A 622 5.78 6.10 -13.43
N PHE A 623 4.73 5.57 -14.04
CA PHE A 623 4.21 4.23 -13.75
C PHE A 623 4.93 3.21 -14.62
N LEU A 624 5.56 2.23 -13.98
CA LEU A 624 6.24 1.11 -14.61
C LEU A 624 5.49 -0.16 -14.25
N ARG A 625 4.74 -0.69 -15.21
CA ARG A 625 3.84 -1.82 -15.00
C ARG A 625 4.30 -3.06 -15.75
N THR A 626 4.27 -4.21 -15.07
CA THR A 626 4.42 -5.54 -15.67
C THR A 626 3.18 -6.37 -15.38
N ASN A 627 2.84 -7.30 -16.26
CA ASN A 627 1.68 -8.18 -16.09
C ASN A 627 2.11 -9.64 -16.30
N MET A 628 2.82 -10.23 -15.33
CA MET A 628 3.35 -11.60 -15.43
C MET A 628 4.16 -11.80 -16.72
N VAL A 629 5.38 -11.28 -16.74
CA VAL A 629 6.23 -11.24 -17.94
C VAL A 629 7.38 -12.25 -17.84
N GLY A 630 7.88 -12.70 -18.99
CA GLY A 630 8.75 -13.87 -19.10
C GLY A 630 8.12 -14.88 -20.06
N GLY A 631 8.28 -16.17 -19.80
CA GLY A 631 7.56 -17.21 -20.53
C GLY A 631 6.07 -17.29 -20.18
N ASN A 632 5.31 -17.94 -21.04
CA ASN A 632 3.85 -18.00 -21.02
C ASN A 632 3.32 -19.23 -20.26
N ASP A 633 2.74 -19.02 -19.07
CA ASP A 633 1.97 -20.05 -18.35
C ASP A 633 0.46 -19.77 -18.52
N PRO A 634 -0.26 -20.58 -19.32
CA PRO A 634 -1.68 -20.36 -19.59
C PRO A 634 -2.60 -20.70 -18.40
N ARG A 635 -2.06 -21.28 -17.31
CA ARG A 635 -2.84 -21.69 -16.14
C ARG A 635 -2.95 -20.61 -15.07
N ILE A 636 -2.21 -19.52 -15.21
CA ILE A 636 -2.27 -18.36 -14.32
C ILE A 636 -2.65 -17.10 -15.10
N GLU A 637 -3.30 -16.17 -14.42
CA GLU A 637 -3.67 -14.87 -14.99
C GLU A 637 -3.36 -13.74 -14.02
N PRO A 638 -2.90 -12.57 -14.49
CA PRO A 638 -2.60 -11.46 -13.59
C PRO A 638 -3.90 -10.82 -13.07
N VAL A 639 -4.01 -10.70 -11.75
CA VAL A 639 -5.18 -10.08 -11.08
C VAL A 639 -4.75 -8.75 -10.46
N PRO A 640 -5.48 -7.64 -10.68
CA PRO A 640 -5.10 -6.36 -10.09
C PRO A 640 -5.23 -6.38 -8.57
N PRO A 641 -4.35 -5.69 -7.82
CA PRO A 641 -4.56 -5.44 -6.41
C PRO A 641 -5.80 -4.56 -6.23
N THR A 642 -6.58 -4.89 -5.22
CA THR A 642 -7.87 -4.23 -4.96
C THR A 642 -7.88 -3.57 -3.60
N THR A 643 -8.80 -2.65 -3.45
CA THR A 643 -9.28 -2.19 -2.15
C THR A 643 -10.15 -3.27 -1.51
N LEU A 644 -10.73 -3.02 -0.33
CA LEU A 644 -11.67 -3.94 0.29
C LEU A 644 -12.87 -4.23 -0.64
N MET A 645 -13.17 -5.51 -0.87
CA MET A 645 -14.24 -6.00 -1.76
C MET A 645 -14.16 -5.46 -3.20
N GLY A 646 -12.97 -5.04 -3.66
CA GLY A 646 -12.82 -4.37 -4.96
C GLY A 646 -13.12 -5.26 -6.18
N GLY A 647 -13.05 -6.58 -6.03
CA GLY A 647 -13.51 -7.54 -7.03
C GLY A 647 -15.04 -7.58 -7.23
N ILE A 648 -15.81 -6.88 -6.39
CA ILE A 648 -17.27 -6.71 -6.50
C ILE A 648 -17.55 -5.26 -6.91
N PRO A 649 -17.67 -4.92 -8.21
CA PRO A 649 -17.45 -3.55 -8.70
C PRO A 649 -18.28 -2.45 -8.02
N LEU A 650 -19.59 -2.64 -7.84
CA LEU A 650 -20.46 -1.65 -7.21
C LEU A 650 -20.24 -1.55 -5.70
N VAL A 651 -20.03 -2.69 -5.04
CA VAL A 651 -19.82 -2.76 -3.59
C VAL A 651 -18.46 -2.19 -3.23
N GLY A 652 -17.39 -2.66 -3.87
CA GLY A 652 -16.03 -2.15 -3.67
C GLY A 652 -15.92 -0.65 -3.93
N ARG A 653 -16.58 -0.14 -4.98
CA ARG A 653 -16.62 1.31 -5.26
C ARG A 653 -17.35 2.09 -4.18
N ALA A 654 -18.50 1.60 -3.70
CA ALA A 654 -19.24 2.24 -2.62
C ALA A 654 -18.43 2.24 -1.31
N VAL A 655 -17.77 1.13 -0.99
CA VAL A 655 -16.87 0.99 0.17
C VAL A 655 -15.71 1.98 0.04
N GLN A 656 -15.04 2.04 -1.11
CA GLN A 656 -13.93 2.97 -1.36
C GLN A 656 -14.35 4.45 -1.23
N ARG A 657 -15.51 4.83 -1.78
CA ARG A 657 -16.02 6.21 -1.65
C ARG A 657 -16.37 6.56 -0.21
N PHE A 658 -16.99 5.63 0.50
CA PHE A 658 -17.27 5.78 1.93
C PHE A 658 -15.98 5.99 2.71
N ALA A 659 -15.02 5.11 2.50
CA ALA A 659 -13.66 5.21 3.00
C ALA A 659 -13.06 6.61 2.76
N ASP A 660 -12.86 7.01 1.49
CA ASP A 660 -12.25 8.29 1.11
C ASP A 660 -12.98 9.48 1.78
N ALA A 661 -14.32 9.50 1.72
CA ALA A 661 -15.12 10.60 2.26
C ALA A 661 -15.13 10.66 3.79
N PHE A 662 -15.11 9.51 4.46
CA PHE A 662 -15.03 9.43 5.91
C PHE A 662 -13.68 9.98 6.38
N SER A 663 -12.57 9.47 5.82
CA SER A 663 -11.23 9.90 6.24
C SER A 663 -10.88 11.34 5.94
N THR A 664 -11.58 12.00 5.01
CA THR A 664 -11.23 13.37 4.63
C THR A 664 -11.57 14.32 5.80
N PRO A 665 -10.55 14.85 6.50
CA PRO A 665 -10.77 15.57 7.75
C PRO A 665 -11.30 16.98 7.51
N PHE A 666 -11.75 17.63 8.59
CA PHE A 666 -12.05 19.06 8.56
C PHE A 666 -10.79 19.87 8.29
N ARG A 667 -10.77 20.60 7.17
CA ARG A 667 -9.79 21.68 6.97
C ARG A 667 -10.17 22.90 7.80
N LEU A 668 -9.20 23.77 8.09
CA LEU A 668 -9.43 25.03 8.81
C LEU A 668 -10.49 25.94 8.15
N THR A 669 -10.68 25.83 6.84
CA THR A 669 -11.68 26.58 6.07
C THR A 669 -13.10 25.97 6.13
N THR A 670 -13.22 24.76 6.65
CA THR A 670 -14.49 24.00 6.61
C THR A 670 -15.60 24.61 7.47
N PRO A 671 -15.35 25.12 8.70
CA PRO A 671 -16.39 25.78 9.48
C PRO A 671 -16.98 26.99 8.76
N LEU A 672 -16.14 27.80 8.11
CA LEU A 672 -16.59 28.94 7.29
C LEU A 672 -17.47 28.47 6.13
N LEU A 673 -17.07 27.40 5.43
CA LEU A 673 -17.86 26.82 4.35
C LEU A 673 -19.22 26.31 4.85
N VAL A 674 -19.26 25.66 6.01
CA VAL A 674 -20.51 25.17 6.63
C VAL A 674 -21.44 26.33 6.96
N LEU A 675 -20.91 27.39 7.60
CA LEU A 675 -21.70 28.59 7.94
C LEU A 675 -22.21 29.30 6.69
N LEU A 676 -21.36 29.45 5.67
CA LEU A 676 -21.74 30.06 4.39
C LEU A 676 -22.83 29.23 3.70
N ALA A 677 -22.69 27.91 3.65
CA ALA A 677 -23.68 27.01 3.05
C ALA A 677 -25.03 27.08 3.78
N LEU A 678 -25.03 27.08 5.12
CA LEU A 678 -26.23 27.26 5.93
C LEU A 678 -26.87 28.63 5.71
N GLY A 679 -26.06 29.70 5.64
CA GLY A 679 -26.53 31.06 5.38
C GLY A 679 -27.18 31.20 4.00
N LEU A 680 -26.51 30.72 2.95
CA LEU A 680 -27.01 30.76 1.58
C LEU A 680 -28.28 29.93 1.41
N TYR A 681 -28.31 28.70 1.96
CA TYR A 681 -29.52 27.88 1.94
C TYR A 681 -30.66 28.56 2.71
N GLY A 682 -30.40 29.04 3.94
CA GLY A 682 -31.38 29.70 4.79
C GLY A 682 -31.97 30.96 4.16
N ALA A 683 -31.15 31.77 3.49
CA ALA A 683 -31.58 32.99 2.80
C ALA A 683 -32.64 32.75 1.72
N ILE A 684 -32.68 31.55 1.13
CA ILE A 684 -33.65 31.18 0.09
C ILE A 684 -34.78 30.32 0.69
N ALA A 685 -34.43 29.32 1.51
CA ALA A 685 -35.36 28.35 2.08
C ALA A 685 -36.35 28.97 3.07
N ILE A 686 -35.90 29.86 3.96
CA ILE A 686 -36.75 30.46 4.99
C ILE A 686 -37.82 31.37 4.36
N PRO A 687 -37.48 32.35 3.49
CA PRO A 687 -38.50 33.19 2.88
C PRO A 687 -39.50 32.41 2.02
N TYR A 688 -39.03 31.45 1.22
CA TYR A 688 -39.90 30.61 0.41
C TYR A 688 -40.85 29.75 1.26
N GLY A 689 -40.30 29.09 2.28
CA GLY A 689 -41.08 28.22 3.16
C GLY A 689 -42.11 28.99 3.97
N LEU A 690 -41.79 30.19 4.47
CA LEU A 690 -42.75 31.07 5.16
C LEU A 690 -43.82 31.60 4.20
N LYS A 691 -43.42 32.09 3.01
CA LYS A 691 -44.36 32.64 2.01
C LYS A 691 -45.35 31.59 1.48
N THR A 692 -44.90 30.35 1.32
CA THR A 692 -45.75 29.24 0.86
C THR A 692 -46.53 28.57 2.00
N GLY A 693 -46.37 29.04 3.24
CA GLY A 693 -46.99 28.47 4.42
C GLY A 693 -46.54 27.04 4.72
N PHE A 694 -45.37 26.61 4.22
CA PHE A 694 -44.78 25.32 4.56
C PHE A 694 -44.05 25.37 5.92
N LEU A 695 -43.29 26.44 6.15
CA LEU A 695 -42.61 26.71 7.41
C LEU A 695 -43.48 27.62 8.28
N THR A 696 -43.51 27.38 9.58
CA THR A 696 -44.21 28.23 10.57
C THR A 696 -43.26 28.54 11.71
N ARG A 697 -43.21 29.79 12.19
CA ARG A 697 -42.35 30.15 13.33
C ARG A 697 -42.94 29.53 14.59
N GLN A 698 -42.34 28.44 15.06
CA GLN A 698 -42.81 27.72 16.23
C GLN A 698 -41.61 27.21 17.02
N LEU A 699 -41.31 27.87 18.13
CA LEU A 699 -40.27 27.42 19.03
C LEU A 699 -40.82 26.30 19.92
N ALA A 700 -40.42 25.06 19.65
CA ALA A 700 -40.80 23.93 20.46
C ALA A 700 -39.99 23.91 21.76
N LEU A 701 -40.65 24.15 22.89
CA LEU A 701 -40.08 23.96 24.22
C LEU A 701 -39.97 22.46 24.50
N VAL A 702 -38.76 21.91 24.42
CA VAL A 702 -38.49 20.49 24.66
C VAL A 702 -37.43 20.35 25.75
N PRO A 703 -37.63 19.46 26.75
CA PRO A 703 -36.63 19.23 27.78
C PRO A 703 -35.28 18.79 27.22
N PRO A 704 -34.14 19.08 27.89
CA PRO A 704 -32.80 18.88 27.34
C PRO A 704 -32.49 17.43 26.92
N LEU A 705 -32.86 16.45 27.73
CA LEU A 705 -32.56 15.04 27.46
C LEU A 705 -33.31 14.47 26.23
N PRO A 706 -34.66 14.62 26.12
CA PRO A 706 -35.37 14.28 24.89
C PRO A 706 -34.87 15.02 23.64
N LEU A 707 -34.47 16.29 23.79
CA LEU A 707 -33.89 17.05 22.69
C LEU A 707 -32.55 16.45 22.26
N ALA A 708 -31.66 16.11 23.20
CA ALA A 708 -30.37 15.47 22.92
C ALA A 708 -30.53 14.10 22.26
N LEU A 709 -31.46 13.26 22.74
CA LEU A 709 -31.75 11.95 22.13
C LEU A 709 -32.33 12.10 20.71
N SER A 710 -33.19 13.09 20.50
CA SER A 710 -33.71 13.39 19.17
C SER A 710 -32.63 13.92 18.24
N ALA A 711 -31.75 14.81 18.74
CA ALA A 711 -30.61 15.32 17.99
C ALA A 711 -29.68 14.19 17.54
N LEU A 712 -29.35 13.25 18.43
CA LEU A 712 -28.58 12.05 18.08
C LEU A 712 -29.31 11.17 17.08
N ARG A 713 -30.63 10.97 17.27
CA ARG A 713 -31.43 10.19 16.33
C ARG A 713 -31.44 10.82 14.93
N VAL A 714 -31.71 12.12 14.82
CA VAL A 714 -31.74 12.88 13.55
C VAL A 714 -30.36 12.90 12.90
N PHE A 715 -29.30 12.96 13.71
CA PHE A 715 -27.92 12.86 13.23
C PHE A 715 -27.67 11.52 12.54
N VAL A 716 -28.07 10.40 13.14
CA VAL A 716 -27.90 9.08 12.52
C VAL A 716 -28.91 8.88 11.39
N ILE A 717 -30.19 9.18 11.63
CA ILE A 717 -31.33 9.00 10.73
C ILE A 717 -32.23 10.24 10.80
N PRO A 718 -32.25 11.10 9.77
CA PRO A 718 -31.80 10.82 8.41
C PRO A 718 -30.33 11.18 8.09
N ALA A 719 -29.72 12.15 8.78
CA ALA A 719 -28.60 12.92 8.21
C ALA A 719 -27.41 12.04 7.77
N LEU A 720 -26.87 11.21 8.65
CA LEU A 720 -25.72 10.36 8.34
C LEU A 720 -26.02 9.32 7.26
N LEU A 721 -27.09 8.54 7.41
CA LEU A 721 -27.39 7.46 6.47
C LEU A 721 -27.77 7.96 5.07
N GLU A 722 -28.52 9.05 4.99
CA GLU A 722 -28.90 9.63 3.70
C GLU A 722 -27.70 10.23 2.98
N GLU A 723 -26.82 10.95 3.68
CA GLU A 723 -25.62 11.50 3.04
C GLU A 723 -24.64 10.41 2.61
N ILE A 724 -24.50 9.32 3.39
CA ILE A 724 -23.74 8.15 2.96
C ILE A 724 -24.33 7.58 1.65
N GLY A 725 -25.65 7.36 1.60
CA GLY A 725 -26.29 6.78 0.43
C GLY A 725 -26.22 7.67 -0.82
N PHE A 726 -26.68 8.91 -0.71
CA PHE A 726 -26.89 9.78 -1.87
C PHE A 726 -25.63 10.56 -2.26
N ARG A 727 -24.85 11.06 -1.30
CA ARG A 727 -23.71 11.95 -1.61
C ARG A 727 -22.42 11.17 -1.68
N VAL A 728 -22.24 10.15 -0.83
CA VAL A 728 -20.98 9.41 -0.79
C VAL A 728 -20.99 8.19 -1.72
N MET A 729 -21.98 7.30 -1.66
CA MET A 729 -21.97 6.08 -2.48
C MET A 729 -22.25 6.36 -3.96
N VAL A 730 -23.20 7.27 -4.26
CA VAL A 730 -23.61 7.57 -5.64
C VAL A 730 -22.68 8.56 -6.33
N LEU A 731 -22.31 9.68 -5.70
CA LEU A 731 -21.45 10.67 -6.33
C LEU A 731 -20.00 10.21 -6.40
N PRO A 732 -19.29 10.46 -7.52
CA PRO A 732 -17.86 10.28 -7.54
C PRO A 732 -17.17 11.22 -6.54
N HIS A 733 -16.23 10.67 -5.77
CA HIS A 733 -15.38 11.46 -4.89
C HIS A 733 -14.42 12.32 -5.73
N PRO A 734 -14.05 13.55 -5.30
CA PRO A 734 -13.17 14.45 -6.08
C PRO A 734 -11.81 13.84 -6.46
N SER A 735 -11.33 12.89 -5.65
CA SER A 735 -10.07 12.16 -5.88
C SER A 735 -10.13 11.14 -7.03
N GLU A 736 -11.31 10.86 -7.59
CA GLU A 736 -11.50 9.92 -8.71
C GLU A 736 -11.10 10.49 -10.08
N GLY A 737 -10.88 11.80 -10.18
CA GLY A 737 -10.55 12.45 -11.45
C GLY A 737 -11.67 12.37 -12.50
N VAL A 738 -12.94 12.27 -12.07
CA VAL A 738 -14.08 12.26 -13.00
C VAL A 738 -14.26 13.65 -13.60
N ALA A 739 -14.32 13.73 -14.94
CA ALA A 739 -14.54 14.97 -15.67
C ALA A 739 -15.85 15.68 -15.25
N GLY A 740 -15.82 17.01 -15.20
CA GLY A 740 -16.91 17.83 -14.65
C GLY A 740 -18.30 17.52 -15.22
N GLY A 741 -18.44 17.36 -16.54
CA GLY A 741 -19.73 17.02 -17.15
C GLY A 741 -20.28 15.65 -16.71
N ARG A 742 -19.42 14.64 -16.57
CA ARG A 742 -19.83 13.32 -16.07
C ARG A 742 -20.13 13.34 -14.58
N TRP A 743 -19.40 14.16 -13.82
CA TRP A 743 -19.70 14.36 -12.41
C TRP A 743 -21.07 15.03 -12.22
N LEU A 744 -21.36 16.07 -13.01
CA LEU A 744 -22.66 16.74 -13.03
C LEU A 744 -23.81 15.79 -13.35
N LEU A 745 -23.62 14.85 -14.29
CA LEU A 745 -24.62 13.81 -14.55
C LEU A 745 -24.92 12.98 -13.30
N TRP A 746 -23.89 12.54 -12.56
CA TRP A 746 -24.09 11.81 -11.30
C TRP A 746 -24.71 12.69 -10.21
N ALA A 747 -24.40 13.98 -10.17
CA ALA A 747 -25.05 14.95 -9.29
C ALA A 747 -26.56 15.03 -9.55
N ILE A 748 -26.97 15.09 -10.82
CA ILE A 748 -28.39 15.07 -11.21
C ILE A 748 -29.04 13.74 -10.81
N VAL A 749 -28.40 12.61 -11.11
CA VAL A 749 -28.90 11.28 -10.74
C VAL A 749 -29.08 11.16 -9.22
N SER A 750 -28.08 11.55 -8.44
CA SER A 750 -28.14 11.53 -6.97
C SER A 750 -29.29 12.39 -6.45
N LEU A 751 -29.45 13.61 -6.97
CA LEU A 751 -30.53 14.51 -6.56
C LEU A 751 -31.92 13.93 -6.88
N VAL A 752 -32.10 13.36 -8.07
CA VAL A 752 -33.36 12.71 -8.47
C VAL A 752 -33.67 11.51 -7.57
N LEU A 753 -32.68 10.64 -7.32
CA LEU A 753 -32.82 9.49 -6.43
C LEU A 753 -33.17 9.92 -5.00
N PHE A 754 -32.55 10.99 -4.50
CA PHE A 754 -32.82 11.56 -3.19
C PHE A 754 -34.29 12.05 -3.07
N LEU A 755 -34.81 12.74 -4.08
CA LEU A 755 -36.21 13.19 -4.09
C LEU A 755 -37.20 12.02 -4.21
N LEU A 756 -36.92 11.05 -5.09
CA LEU A 756 -37.74 9.84 -5.23
C LEU A 756 -37.75 8.98 -3.96
N TYR A 757 -36.62 8.94 -3.24
CA TYR A 757 -36.52 8.24 -1.97
C TYR A 757 -37.47 8.82 -0.91
N HIS A 758 -37.65 10.14 -0.84
CA HIS A 758 -38.61 10.75 0.09
C HIS A 758 -40.05 10.33 -0.21
N LEU A 759 -40.42 10.26 -1.50
CA LEU A 759 -41.71 9.73 -1.93
C LEU A 759 -41.86 8.25 -1.56
N LEU A 760 -40.84 7.42 -1.83
CA LEU A 760 -40.87 6.00 -1.52
C LEU A 760 -40.97 5.75 -0.01
N LEU A 761 -40.20 6.47 0.80
CA LEU A 761 -40.21 6.42 2.26
C LEU A 761 -41.60 6.77 2.79
N GLY A 762 -42.17 7.87 2.30
CA GLY A 762 -43.53 8.29 2.65
C GLY A 762 -44.59 7.28 2.21
N LYS A 763 -44.39 6.54 1.13
CA LYS A 763 -45.37 5.54 0.65
C LYS A 763 -45.28 4.19 1.37
N THR A 764 -44.12 3.84 1.92
CA THR A 764 -43.84 2.47 2.38
C THR A 764 -43.54 2.37 3.88
N THR A 765 -42.44 2.96 4.33
CA THR A 765 -41.91 2.77 5.68
C THR A 765 -42.43 3.82 6.66
N TYR A 766 -42.75 5.02 6.18
CA TYR A 766 -43.27 6.13 6.97
C TYR A 766 -44.55 6.73 6.36
N THR A 767 -45.52 5.84 6.12
CA THR A 767 -46.86 6.16 5.57
C THR A 767 -47.56 7.34 6.21
N ALA A 768 -47.41 7.49 7.52
CA ALA A 768 -48.01 8.60 8.25
C ALA A 768 -47.45 9.97 7.81
N ALA A 769 -46.18 10.05 7.39
CA ALA A 769 -45.56 11.29 6.91
C ALA A 769 -45.78 11.55 5.41
N TRP A 770 -46.54 10.70 4.70
CA TRP A 770 -46.82 10.86 3.28
C TRP A 770 -47.30 12.27 2.88
N PRO A 771 -48.25 12.93 3.59
CA PRO A 771 -48.70 14.27 3.22
C PRO A 771 -47.57 15.31 3.22
N THR A 772 -46.56 15.13 4.07
CA THR A 772 -45.40 16.01 4.15
C THR A 772 -44.35 15.65 3.11
N LEU A 773 -44.03 14.36 2.99
CA LEU A 773 -42.96 13.89 2.10
C LEU A 773 -43.33 13.95 0.61
N SER A 774 -44.62 14.01 0.27
CA SER A 774 -45.11 14.22 -1.09
C SER A 774 -45.48 15.67 -1.41
N ASP A 775 -45.39 16.59 -0.44
CA ASP A 775 -45.66 18.01 -0.66
C ASP A 775 -44.61 18.61 -1.61
N ARG A 776 -45.06 19.26 -2.68
CA ARG A 776 -44.17 19.91 -3.65
C ARG A 776 -43.24 20.92 -2.98
N ARG A 777 -43.73 21.66 -1.98
CA ARG A 777 -42.95 22.65 -1.23
C ARG A 777 -41.83 22.00 -0.42
N PHE A 778 -42.13 20.87 0.23
CA PHE A 778 -41.14 20.05 0.92
C PHE A 778 -40.07 19.55 -0.05
N LEU A 779 -40.50 18.97 -1.18
CA LEU A 779 -39.58 18.46 -2.20
C LEU A 779 -38.70 19.57 -2.80
N THR A 780 -39.23 20.79 -2.99
CA THR A 780 -38.42 21.94 -3.41
C THR A 780 -37.35 22.29 -2.37
N LEU A 781 -37.72 22.40 -1.09
CA LEU A 781 -36.78 22.72 0.00
C LEU A 781 -35.72 21.61 0.17
N ALA A 782 -36.14 20.35 0.18
CA ALA A 782 -35.25 19.20 0.21
C ALA A 782 -34.33 19.16 -1.03
N GLY A 783 -34.85 19.50 -2.21
CA GLY A 783 -34.08 19.60 -3.44
C GLY A 783 -32.99 20.66 -3.37
N TRP A 784 -33.31 21.86 -2.87
CA TRP A 784 -32.31 22.91 -2.65
C TRP A 784 -31.27 22.53 -1.62
N LEU A 785 -31.68 21.92 -0.50
CA LEU A 785 -30.74 21.37 0.47
C LEU A 785 -29.82 20.34 -0.21
N GLY A 786 -30.40 19.44 -1.00
CA GLY A 786 -29.65 18.44 -1.75
C GLY A 786 -28.63 19.04 -2.72
N LEU A 787 -28.95 20.15 -3.38
CA LEU A 787 -28.00 20.90 -4.21
C LEU A 787 -26.87 21.52 -3.38
N THR A 788 -27.20 22.16 -2.26
CA THR A 788 -26.20 22.73 -1.34
C THR A 788 -25.24 21.66 -0.83
N LEU A 789 -25.76 20.53 -0.35
CA LEU A 789 -24.95 19.41 0.15
C LEU A 789 -24.07 18.81 -0.96
N THR A 790 -24.61 18.71 -2.19
CA THR A 790 -23.85 18.23 -3.35
C THR A 790 -22.69 19.18 -3.71
N ALA A 791 -22.90 20.49 -3.63
CA ALA A 791 -21.85 21.48 -3.86
C ALA A 791 -20.78 21.44 -2.75
N VAL A 792 -21.18 21.33 -1.47
CA VAL A 792 -20.24 21.19 -0.36
C VAL A 792 -19.43 19.89 -0.48
N TYR A 793 -20.07 18.78 -0.87
CA TYR A 793 -19.38 17.51 -1.10
C TYR A 793 -18.39 17.59 -2.26
N TRP A 794 -18.73 18.27 -3.36
CA TRP A 794 -17.80 18.50 -4.48
C TRP A 794 -16.53 19.25 -4.04
N LEU A 795 -16.68 20.27 -3.20
CA LEU A 795 -15.57 21.11 -2.74
C LEU A 795 -14.69 20.42 -1.70
N THR A 796 -15.29 19.59 -0.84
CA THR A 796 -14.60 19.03 0.33
C THR A 796 -14.22 17.56 0.16
N GLY A 797 -15.02 16.78 -0.57
CA GLY A 797 -14.98 15.32 -0.57
C GLY A 797 -15.39 14.69 0.77
N SER A 798 -15.66 15.49 1.81
CA SER A 798 -15.82 15.00 3.18
C SER A 798 -17.28 14.68 3.52
N LEU A 799 -17.49 13.60 4.25
CA LEU A 799 -18.80 13.22 4.78
C LEU A 799 -19.29 14.18 5.88
N TRP A 800 -18.39 14.72 6.68
CA TRP A 800 -18.78 15.41 7.92
C TRP A 800 -19.49 16.75 7.69
N PRO A 801 -19.02 17.64 6.80
CA PRO A 801 -19.68 18.92 6.55
C PRO A 801 -21.11 18.75 6.06
N ILE A 802 -21.34 17.80 5.15
CA ILE A 802 -22.67 17.55 4.59
C ILE A 802 -23.62 16.95 5.62
N VAL A 803 -23.15 16.06 6.49
CA VAL A 803 -23.96 15.51 7.58
C VAL A 803 -24.33 16.58 8.59
N LEU A 804 -23.39 17.45 8.97
CA LEU A 804 -23.64 18.54 9.92
C LEU A 804 -24.64 19.57 9.37
N ILE A 805 -24.51 19.96 8.10
CA ILE A 805 -25.44 20.89 7.45
C ILE A 805 -26.84 20.26 7.37
N HIS A 806 -26.95 19.01 6.91
CA HIS A 806 -28.23 18.31 6.83
C HIS A 806 -28.87 18.20 8.23
N TRP A 807 -28.10 17.73 9.22
CA TRP A 807 -28.54 17.61 10.60
C TRP A 807 -29.04 18.94 11.16
N ALA A 808 -28.27 20.03 11.01
CA ALA A 808 -28.65 21.35 11.50
C ALA A 808 -29.94 21.84 10.85
N VAL A 809 -30.07 21.71 9.52
CA VAL A 809 -31.28 22.13 8.79
C VAL A 809 -32.52 21.37 9.25
N VAL A 810 -32.42 20.05 9.45
CA VAL A 810 -33.54 19.23 9.92
C VAL A 810 -33.89 19.55 11.37
N MET A 811 -32.89 19.76 12.23
CA MET A 811 -33.13 20.15 13.63
C MET A 811 -33.84 21.50 13.73
N ILE A 812 -33.37 22.51 12.98
CA ILE A 812 -34.01 23.83 12.91
C ILE A 812 -35.44 23.67 12.39
N TRP A 813 -35.64 22.91 11.31
CA TRP A 813 -36.99 22.73 10.77
C TRP A 813 -37.96 22.08 11.77
N ILE A 814 -37.56 20.98 12.41
CA ILE A 814 -38.41 20.25 13.35
C ILE A 814 -38.77 21.12 14.56
N TYR A 815 -37.80 21.82 15.14
CA TYR A 815 -37.96 22.46 16.45
C TYR A 815 -38.23 23.96 16.43
N THR A 816 -37.97 24.66 15.33
CA THR A 816 -38.15 26.11 15.24
C THR A 816 -39.04 26.56 14.09
N LEU A 817 -39.20 25.73 13.04
CA LEU A 817 -39.92 26.07 11.81
C LEU A 817 -41.12 25.17 11.50
N GLY A 818 -41.74 24.59 12.54
CA GLY A 818 -43.05 23.93 12.44
C GLY A 818 -43.04 22.47 11.96
N GLY A 819 -41.87 21.83 11.88
CA GLY A 819 -41.77 20.44 11.42
C GLY A 819 -42.44 19.41 12.33
N GLN A 820 -42.55 19.66 13.64
CA GLN A 820 -43.23 18.76 14.59
C GLN A 820 -44.72 18.54 14.27
N GLU A 821 -45.41 19.56 13.76
CA GLU A 821 -46.83 19.45 13.40
C GLU A 821 -47.04 18.68 12.09
N ARG A 822 -46.00 18.65 11.25
CA ARG A 822 -46.00 17.98 9.95
C ARG A 822 -45.47 16.55 9.98
N LEU A 823 -44.86 16.13 11.08
CA LEU A 823 -44.40 14.76 11.27
C LEU A 823 -45.27 14.09 12.35
N PRO A 824 -46.09 13.09 11.99
CA PRO A 824 -46.98 12.45 12.97
C PRO A 824 -46.18 11.72 14.05
N ARG A 825 -46.46 12.03 15.31
CA ARG A 825 -45.94 11.27 16.46
C ARG A 825 -46.56 9.87 16.44
N LYS A 826 -45.74 8.83 16.50
CA LYS A 826 -46.19 7.44 16.66
C LYS A 826 -46.69 7.18 18.10
N ASN A 827 -47.66 7.96 18.57
CA ASN A 827 -48.35 7.72 19.85
C ASN A 827 -49.68 6.99 19.60
N ARG A 828 -49.60 5.74 19.15
CA ARG A 828 -50.70 4.79 19.38
C ARG A 828 -50.35 4.06 20.67
N LEU A 829 -50.90 4.53 21.79
CA LEU A 829 -51.30 3.70 22.94
C LEU A 829 -51.98 4.51 24.07
N ILE A 830 -51.87 5.85 24.11
CA ILE A 830 -52.53 6.64 25.19
C ILE A 830 -53.93 7.14 24.80
N ALA A 831 -54.22 7.31 23.50
CA ALA A 831 -55.51 7.86 23.06
C ALA A 831 -56.71 6.89 23.16
N ILE A 832 -56.49 5.58 23.37
CA ILE A 832 -57.56 4.60 23.52
C ILE A 832 -57.98 4.43 24.99
N ALA A 833 -57.15 4.84 25.96
CA ALA A 833 -57.49 4.78 27.39
C ALA A 833 -58.49 5.86 27.83
N ASN A 834 -58.59 6.98 27.10
CA ASN A 834 -59.45 8.10 27.49
C ASN A 834 -60.84 8.13 26.80
N GLN A 835 -61.16 7.13 25.96
CA GLN A 835 -62.47 7.06 25.26
C GLN A 835 -63.39 5.91 25.70
N VAL A 836 -63.02 5.12 26.71
CA VAL A 836 -63.84 3.98 27.19
C VAL A 836 -64.47 4.21 28.58
N GLY A 837 -64.27 5.39 29.20
CA GLY A 837 -64.71 5.67 30.57
C GLY A 837 -66.07 6.37 30.76
N THR A 838 -66.87 6.58 29.71
CA THR A 838 -68.21 7.18 29.85
C THR A 838 -69.26 6.34 29.13
N ARG A 839 -70.08 5.62 29.91
CA ARG A 839 -71.34 5.02 29.46
C ARG A 839 -72.52 5.56 30.29
N PRO A 840 -73.74 5.54 29.70
CA PRO A 840 -74.70 6.62 29.85
C PRO A 840 -75.89 6.27 30.75
N SER A 841 -76.60 7.33 31.12
CA SER A 841 -77.88 7.35 31.81
C SER A 841 -78.97 6.50 31.16
N LEU A 842 -79.71 5.73 31.98
CA LEU A 842 -81.09 5.34 31.71
C LEU A 842 -81.98 5.59 32.94
N ARG A 843 -83.17 6.11 32.65
CA ARG A 843 -84.17 6.75 33.52
C ARG A 843 -84.97 5.78 34.42
N ARG A 844 -85.40 6.34 35.58
CA ARG A 844 -86.71 6.23 36.30
C ARG A 844 -87.26 4.81 36.62
N ARG A 845 -87.70 4.48 37.85
CA ARG A 845 -88.86 5.05 38.59
C ARG A 845 -88.91 4.56 40.06
N GLN A 846 -89.40 5.43 40.96
CA GLN A 846 -90.22 5.24 42.19
C GLN A 846 -89.71 4.30 43.33
N LYS A 847 -89.32 4.85 44.51
CA LYS A 847 -90.10 5.19 45.75
C LYS A 847 -90.53 3.95 46.58
N PRO A 848 -90.74 4.05 47.91
CA PRO A 848 -90.16 4.93 48.96
C PRO A 848 -89.79 4.16 50.28
N THR A 849 -89.44 4.95 51.30
CA THR A 849 -89.59 4.78 52.77
C THR A 849 -88.32 4.60 53.61
N SER A 850 -88.04 5.66 54.36
CA SER A 850 -87.30 5.85 55.62
C SER A 850 -87.77 4.88 56.74
N PRO A 851 -87.20 4.88 57.96
CA PRO A 851 -86.55 5.98 58.71
C PRO A 851 -85.05 6.10 58.55
#